data_AF-A0A959YFI9-F1
#
_entry.id   AF-A0A959YFI9-F1
#
_cell.length_a   1.000
_cell.length_b   1.000
_cell.length_c   1.000
_cell.angle_alpha   90.00
_cell.angle_beta   90.00
_cell.angle_gamma   90.00
#
_symmetry.space_group_name_H-M   'P 1'
#
loop_
_entity.id
_entity.type
_entity.pdbx_description
1 polymer ?
#
loop_
_entity_poly.entity_id
_entity_poly.type
_entity_poly.pdbx_seq_one_letter_code
_entity_poly.pdbx_strand_id
1 'polypeptide(L)'
;FKDRNGHVVVSYDELAVWDATGKALDAAFQLSSEGGERWLQIVVDDATATYPLTIDPVSSNPSRSLISAISGIEFGVSVATAGDLNGDGFSDVVVGARLADFGFPNAGAAFVYYGSVNGIGATEDVLLDGGQQGAQMGSAVSSAGDVNGDGYSDLMVGVRNWESDPINELSEGATFIYYGSATGIANLPDLILQPDHAGDNFGSNVATLGDINADGYSDVVVGAYLAEYPSYQEGAAFIYLGSAAGLTNVPFHRLEPQQAGAHFSRSVSGAGDINGDGYDDVIIGASKWVVTPGGNDQGAALIWYGGPTGLGGGFNPPHDLLLTGSLQNLAAYGWSVACAGDVDGDGYSDVAVSAYRDNNGEANEGQVYVYHGTAAGLDPVPRIVLESNQANAWMGRWVSTAGDVNGDGYADLLVGSPQFSNPQATEGIASLYLGSSTGISSNAFIVFDENNVGANLGECVSTAGDVNGDGYSDVIIGAKIYGNGGAAFIYHGGPYYMSMTSSSDAFGGAANMELGRSVANAGDINGDGFSDLVVGAPLASNGQAGEGLAWIHYGSAIGPGASPDLVLEANSAGGALGTSVASAGDVNGDGYADVIIGAPNIGTGGRIFVHHGGPAGLNPVASRILNGPAGSQFGTSVHTTGDINSDGYADIIIGAPGGGLAMIYLGSAAGIGTGIHATLNDGSAADLFGASVGTAGDVNGDGFSDVIVGSPEQENGQVNEGMVFIYHGSELGIVTPFATSLEINSANARFGTSVAGAGDTDGDGFYDVVVGAPLYSNGQIDEGAAFVFYGSPAGIVAAGSTTLERNWADARLGSSVAEAGDINGDGYADVVVGAPLYENTGTQVDEGQVLVYRGSPSGIQPFAYDGIQGNVAGHQFGAAVAGGGDLDGDGYSDVIGGGPLAAPAFAAEGSWRWHRGNRAYSLNRISRQYQADLSSPLATNCMDFSNPDFFGIGHFARSPMHRSPGRLQWEVVFEGQPFSGGPITNSVASTGMGAAWTDLGVGGTEIKELIYKTPGFIRYKWRVRVEYKTTSLLDGQRFSRWFYGYASGVGDIGVLPIELVDLRAYAQGPVNVIDWVTASEQASERFVVERSLDNFAFVPVAERTAAGESLHLIDYRAIDEDPPLGLAFYRLAMFDQDGTMEHSPTVTVLRSSDGIEPLELFPNPTDLNARLVGVTEHVRVLEILDALGRPVRVRDIPIEHSGVIDLDLSDLGAGRYLVMLKDASGTVLERGPLVKL
;
A
#
# COMPACT_ATOMS: atom_id res chain seq x y z
N PHE A 1 -23.37 -6.12 21.87
CA PHE A 1 -22.94 -5.23 22.97
C PHE A 1 -23.27 -3.77 22.69
N LYS A 2 -23.41 -2.93 23.72
CA LYS A 2 -23.89 -1.54 23.60
C LYS A 2 -23.04 -0.54 24.38
N ASP A 3 -22.94 0.70 23.88
CA ASP A 3 -22.24 1.82 24.53
C ASP A 3 -23.01 2.36 25.76
N ARG A 4 -22.47 3.41 26.37
CA ARG A 4 -23.10 4.11 27.51
C ARG A 4 -24.37 4.89 27.12
N ASN A 5 -24.63 5.11 25.83
CA ASN A 5 -25.79 5.81 25.29
C ASN A 5 -26.90 4.85 24.80
N GLY A 6 -26.60 3.56 24.66
CA GLY A 6 -27.52 2.51 24.20
C GLY A 6 -27.40 2.14 22.73
N HIS A 7 -26.43 2.71 21.99
CA HIS A 7 -26.08 2.31 20.63
C HIS A 7 -25.45 0.92 20.63
N VAL A 8 -25.67 0.12 19.60
CA VAL A 8 -24.92 -1.12 19.38
C VAL A 8 -23.52 -0.74 18.89
N VAL A 9 -22.48 -1.30 19.49
CA VAL A 9 -21.07 -1.04 19.14
C VAL A 9 -20.43 -2.27 18.51
N VAL A 10 -20.79 -3.45 19.01
CA VAL A 10 -20.33 -4.74 18.50
C VAL A 10 -21.54 -5.65 18.47
N SER A 11 -21.91 -6.15 17.30
CA SER A 11 -22.71 -7.37 17.16
C SER A 11 -21.77 -8.52 16.88
N TYR A 12 -22.09 -9.70 17.39
CA TYR A 12 -21.48 -10.96 16.99
C TYR A 12 -22.61 -11.97 16.97
N ASP A 13 -22.53 -12.90 16.04
CA ASP A 13 -23.22 -14.18 16.10
C ASP A 13 -22.18 -15.28 15.84
N GLU A 14 -22.58 -16.54 15.91
CA GLU A 14 -21.80 -17.70 15.44
C GLU A 14 -20.35 -17.85 15.97
N LEU A 15 -20.01 -17.31 17.16
CA LEU A 15 -18.73 -17.59 17.83
C LEU A 15 -18.52 -19.11 17.92
N ALA A 16 -17.64 -19.61 17.06
CA ALA A 16 -17.41 -21.03 16.88
C ALA A 16 -16.02 -21.39 17.35
N VAL A 17 -15.94 -22.46 18.15
CA VAL A 17 -14.67 -22.94 18.66
C VAL A 17 -14.58 -24.44 18.45
N TRP A 18 -13.49 -24.87 17.83
CA TRP A 18 -13.26 -26.26 17.47
C TRP A 18 -11.96 -26.76 18.09
N ASP A 19 -11.93 -28.01 18.52
CA ASP A 19 -10.69 -28.70 18.88
C ASP A 19 -9.96 -29.24 17.63
N ALA A 20 -8.72 -29.70 17.78
CA ALA A 20 -7.86 -30.22 16.70
C ALA A 20 -8.42 -31.46 15.97
N THR A 21 -9.55 -32.02 16.41
CA THR A 21 -10.28 -33.10 15.74
C THR A 21 -11.53 -32.61 15.00
N GLY A 22 -11.76 -31.30 14.96
CA GLY A 22 -12.96 -30.66 14.40
C GLY A 22 -14.17 -30.71 15.33
N LYS A 23 -13.99 -31.04 16.62
CA LYS A 23 -15.08 -31.12 17.59
C LYS A 23 -15.40 -29.74 18.15
N ALA A 24 -16.64 -29.28 17.96
CA ALA A 24 -17.15 -28.04 18.55
C ALA A 24 -17.05 -28.04 20.09
N LEU A 25 -16.77 -26.85 20.65
CA LEU A 25 -16.67 -26.55 22.06
C LEU A 25 -17.64 -25.42 22.40
N ASP A 26 -18.23 -25.45 23.61
CA ASP A 26 -19.14 -24.40 24.05
C ASP A 26 -18.33 -23.11 24.28
N ALA A 27 -18.72 -22.02 23.60
CA ALA A 27 -18.06 -20.72 23.73
C ALA A 27 -19.06 -19.56 23.78
N ALA A 28 -18.68 -18.46 24.43
CA ALA A 28 -19.48 -17.24 24.51
C ALA A 28 -18.62 -15.99 24.68
N PHE A 29 -18.98 -14.90 24.00
CA PHE A 29 -18.47 -13.57 24.37
C PHE A 29 -19.10 -13.08 25.68
N GLN A 30 -18.27 -12.63 26.60
CA GLN A 30 -18.67 -12.05 27.87
C GLN A 30 -18.11 -10.64 28.01
N LEU A 31 -18.90 -9.74 28.59
CA LEU A 31 -18.44 -8.39 28.93
C LEU A 31 -17.72 -8.47 30.28
N SER A 32 -16.39 -8.41 30.26
CA SER A 32 -15.58 -8.38 31.47
C SER A 32 -15.48 -6.96 32.02
N SER A 33 -15.27 -6.84 33.33
CA SER A 33 -15.05 -5.56 33.99
C SER A 33 -14.14 -5.71 35.20
N GLU A 34 -12.84 -5.79 34.95
CA GLU A 34 -11.76 -5.63 35.93
C GLU A 34 -11.11 -4.25 35.75
N GLY A 35 -10.45 -3.73 36.79
CA GLY A 35 -9.83 -2.39 36.81
C GLY A 35 -10.80 -1.19 36.79
N GLY A 36 -11.97 -1.33 36.16
CA GLY A 36 -12.90 -0.23 35.85
C GLY A 36 -13.12 -0.04 34.35
N GLU A 37 -12.29 -0.68 33.53
CA GLU A 37 -12.50 -0.84 32.10
C GLU A 37 -13.58 -1.87 31.78
N ARG A 38 -14.01 -1.88 30.52
CA ARG A 38 -14.95 -2.86 29.98
C ARG A 38 -14.39 -3.37 28.68
N TRP A 39 -14.00 -4.64 28.68
CA TRP A 39 -13.47 -5.31 27.51
C TRP A 39 -14.30 -6.55 27.22
N LEU A 40 -14.21 -7.02 25.98
CA LEU A 40 -14.98 -8.14 25.49
C LEU A 40 -14.07 -9.36 25.42
N GLN A 41 -14.38 -10.41 26.18
CA GLN A 41 -13.58 -11.62 26.25
C GLN A 41 -14.35 -12.80 25.62
N ILE A 42 -13.64 -13.68 24.92
CA ILE A 42 -14.16 -14.98 24.50
C ILE A 42 -13.90 -15.97 25.65
N VAL A 43 -14.95 -16.66 26.09
CA VAL A 43 -14.86 -17.74 27.09
C VAL A 43 -15.18 -19.06 26.41
N VAL A 44 -14.31 -20.05 26.55
CA VAL A 44 -14.42 -21.39 25.95
C VAL A 44 -14.44 -22.45 27.06
N ASP A 45 -15.33 -23.45 26.97
CA ASP A 45 -15.24 -24.68 27.76
C ASP A 45 -14.34 -25.71 27.03
N ASP A 46 -13.05 -25.69 27.38
CA ASP A 46 -12.03 -26.57 26.82
C ASP A 46 -11.92 -27.92 27.54
N ALA A 47 -12.74 -28.19 28.57
CA ALA A 47 -12.51 -29.27 29.54
C ALA A 47 -12.51 -30.71 28.95
N THR A 48 -12.88 -30.84 27.68
CA THR A 48 -12.87 -32.10 26.92
C THR A 48 -12.24 -31.97 25.52
N ALA A 49 -11.40 -30.96 25.31
CA ALA A 49 -10.83 -30.61 24.01
C ALA A 49 -9.47 -31.25 23.73
N THR A 50 -9.18 -31.45 22.45
CA THR A 50 -7.87 -31.83 21.90
C THR A 50 -7.20 -30.59 21.32
N TYR A 51 -6.03 -30.21 21.83
CA TYR A 51 -5.34 -28.99 21.38
C TYR A 51 -4.56 -29.19 20.06
N PRO A 52 -4.34 -28.14 19.24
CA PRO A 52 -4.78 -26.74 19.43
C PRO A 52 -6.30 -26.53 19.31
N LEU A 53 -6.78 -25.40 19.81
CA LEU A 53 -8.15 -24.93 19.59
C LEU A 53 -8.14 -23.89 18.46
N THR A 54 -9.12 -23.95 17.57
CA THR A 54 -9.42 -22.89 16.60
C THR A 54 -10.60 -22.09 17.15
N ILE A 55 -10.39 -20.81 17.44
CA ILE A 55 -11.42 -19.88 17.90
C ILE A 55 -11.72 -18.93 16.74
N ASP A 56 -12.97 -18.90 16.29
CA ASP A 56 -13.39 -18.11 15.14
C ASP A 56 -14.52 -17.12 15.54
N PRO A 57 -14.18 -15.84 15.77
CA PRO A 57 -15.12 -14.75 15.88
C PRO A 57 -15.21 -14.00 14.55
N VAL A 58 -16.01 -14.50 13.60
CA VAL A 58 -16.23 -13.81 12.32
C VAL A 58 -16.95 -12.48 12.57
N SER A 59 -16.25 -11.36 12.39
CA SER A 59 -16.88 -10.04 12.23
C SER A 59 -17.27 -9.85 10.77
N SER A 60 -18.34 -10.50 10.34
CA SER A 60 -18.97 -10.36 9.02
C SER A 60 -19.71 -9.03 8.83
N ASN A 61 -19.30 -7.97 9.53
CA ASN A 61 -19.95 -6.65 9.39
C ASN A 61 -19.48 -5.96 8.10
N PRO A 62 -20.39 -5.44 7.26
CA PRO A 62 -20.03 -4.72 6.03
C PRO A 62 -19.40 -3.36 6.35
N SER A 63 -18.37 -2.98 5.58
CA SER A 63 -17.83 -1.62 5.55
C SER A 63 -18.93 -0.60 5.23
N ARG A 64 -19.83 -0.93 4.29
CA ARG A 64 -20.95 -0.08 3.90
C ARG A 64 -22.22 -0.86 3.59
N SER A 65 -23.32 -0.55 4.27
CA SER A 65 -24.66 -1.05 3.96
C SER A 65 -25.49 0.00 3.21
N LEU A 66 -25.84 -0.28 1.96
CA LEU A 66 -26.77 0.49 1.14
C LEU A 66 -28.16 -0.14 1.27
N ILE A 67 -29.08 0.49 2.00
CA ILE A 67 -30.38 -0.09 2.35
C ILE A 67 -31.50 0.81 1.80
N SER A 68 -32.36 0.25 0.95
CA SER A 68 -33.50 1.00 0.41
C SER A 68 -34.55 1.28 1.49
N ALA A 69 -34.95 2.55 1.60
CA ALA A 69 -36.11 2.97 2.40
C ALA A 69 -37.47 2.69 1.69
N ILE A 70 -37.45 2.31 0.41
CA ILE A 70 -38.65 2.08 -0.41
C ILE A 70 -38.92 0.57 -0.48
N SER A 71 -40.07 0.13 0.06
CA SER A 71 -40.44 -1.28 0.05
C SER A 71 -40.92 -1.75 -1.32
N GLY A 72 -40.49 -2.95 -1.72
CA GLY A 72 -40.97 -3.68 -2.90
C GLY A 72 -40.14 -3.48 -4.17
N ILE A 73 -39.08 -2.65 -4.15
CA ILE A 73 -38.36 -2.25 -5.36
C ILE A 73 -37.28 -3.24 -5.86
N GLU A 74 -36.98 -4.26 -5.06
CA GLU A 74 -35.90 -5.22 -5.28
C GLU A 74 -34.50 -4.58 -5.44
N PHE A 75 -34.14 -3.65 -4.54
CA PHE A 75 -32.80 -3.02 -4.55
C PHE A 75 -31.70 -4.05 -4.21
N GLY A 76 -30.62 -4.09 -4.99
CA GLY A 76 -29.60 -5.14 -4.85
C GLY A 76 -29.99 -6.45 -5.55
N VAL A 77 -30.88 -6.40 -6.55
CA VAL A 77 -31.20 -7.56 -7.41
C VAL A 77 -30.15 -7.80 -8.50
N SER A 78 -29.41 -6.75 -8.85
CA SER A 78 -28.15 -6.81 -9.58
C SER A 78 -27.18 -5.82 -8.94
N VAL A 79 -25.90 -6.19 -8.85
CA VAL A 79 -24.80 -5.37 -8.33
C VAL A 79 -23.55 -5.64 -9.19
N ALA A 80 -22.73 -4.62 -9.39
CA ALA A 80 -21.42 -4.74 -10.04
C ALA A 80 -20.52 -3.56 -9.66
N THR A 81 -19.21 -3.73 -9.79
CA THR A 81 -18.31 -2.61 -10.12
C THR A 81 -18.80 -1.91 -11.40
N ALA A 82 -18.67 -0.60 -11.43
CA ALA A 82 -18.84 0.22 -12.63
C ALA A 82 -17.49 0.59 -13.28
N GLY A 83 -16.37 0.20 -12.66
CA GLY A 83 -15.03 0.72 -12.95
C GLY A 83 -14.85 2.12 -12.38
N ASP A 84 -13.79 2.83 -12.79
CA ASP A 84 -13.57 4.24 -12.43
C ASP A 84 -14.26 5.13 -13.47
N LEU A 85 -15.53 5.49 -13.24
CA LEU A 85 -16.35 6.30 -14.17
C LEU A 85 -15.93 7.77 -14.19
N ASN A 86 -15.19 8.21 -13.17
CA ASN A 86 -14.94 9.63 -12.89
C ASN A 86 -13.45 10.04 -13.08
N GLY A 87 -12.55 9.06 -13.10
CA GLY A 87 -11.10 9.15 -13.30
C GLY A 87 -10.31 9.61 -12.07
N ASP A 88 -10.84 9.46 -10.85
CA ASP A 88 -10.16 9.83 -9.60
C ASP A 88 -9.24 8.74 -9.05
N GLY A 89 -9.31 7.53 -9.62
CA GLY A 89 -8.50 6.37 -9.24
C GLY A 89 -9.14 5.44 -8.23
N PHE A 90 -10.37 5.72 -7.78
CA PHE A 90 -11.18 4.79 -6.99
C PHE A 90 -12.18 4.05 -7.88
N SER A 91 -12.54 2.83 -7.52
CA SER A 91 -13.57 2.07 -8.23
C SER A 91 -14.96 2.49 -7.77
N ASP A 92 -15.88 2.60 -8.73
CA ASP A 92 -17.28 2.96 -8.49
C ASP A 92 -18.17 1.72 -8.48
N VAL A 93 -19.35 1.80 -7.85
CA VAL A 93 -20.32 0.69 -7.83
C VAL A 93 -21.69 1.09 -8.35
N VAL A 94 -22.37 0.11 -8.97
CA VAL A 94 -23.74 0.25 -9.46
C VAL A 94 -24.67 -0.81 -8.87
N VAL A 95 -25.85 -0.37 -8.42
CA VAL A 95 -26.88 -1.22 -7.81
C VAL A 95 -28.21 -1.08 -8.56
N GLY A 96 -28.76 -2.19 -9.05
CA GLY A 96 -30.05 -2.25 -9.72
C GLY A 96 -31.23 -2.46 -8.77
N ALA A 97 -32.37 -1.83 -9.09
CA ALA A 97 -33.66 -2.00 -8.42
C ALA A 97 -34.81 -2.07 -9.44
N ARG A 98 -35.01 -3.25 -10.03
CA ARG A 98 -35.89 -3.43 -11.21
C ARG A 98 -37.38 -3.16 -11.01
N LEU A 99 -37.85 -3.04 -9.76
CA LEU A 99 -39.26 -2.72 -9.43
C LEU A 99 -39.40 -1.32 -8.80
N ALA A 100 -38.43 -0.42 -9.00
CA ALA A 100 -38.52 0.96 -8.54
C ALA A 100 -39.62 1.77 -9.26
N ASP A 101 -40.26 2.67 -8.49
CA ASP A 101 -41.44 3.47 -8.87
C ASP A 101 -41.13 4.99 -8.81
N PHE A 102 -40.29 5.51 -9.71
CA PHE A 102 -39.93 6.94 -9.74
C PHE A 102 -40.88 7.83 -10.56
N GLY A 103 -42.15 7.45 -10.62
CA GLY A 103 -43.23 8.17 -11.33
C GLY A 103 -43.97 7.31 -12.34
N PHE A 104 -43.34 6.22 -12.79
CA PHE A 104 -43.94 5.17 -13.61
C PHE A 104 -43.87 3.82 -12.87
N PRO A 105 -44.97 3.05 -12.76
CA PRO A 105 -44.97 1.78 -12.03
C PRO A 105 -44.04 0.72 -12.65
N ASN A 106 -43.20 0.09 -11.83
CA ASN A 106 -42.17 -0.88 -12.21
C ASN A 106 -41.26 -0.42 -13.37
N ALA A 107 -40.94 0.88 -13.43
CA ALA A 107 -39.96 1.39 -14.39
C ALA A 107 -38.56 0.83 -14.12
N GLY A 108 -38.25 0.62 -12.83
CA GLY A 108 -36.92 0.21 -12.39
C GLY A 108 -35.94 1.37 -12.38
N ALA A 109 -34.81 1.17 -11.72
CA ALA A 109 -33.75 2.16 -11.61
C ALA A 109 -32.37 1.50 -11.41
N ALA A 110 -31.32 2.25 -11.70
CA ALA A 110 -29.96 1.96 -11.28
C ALA A 110 -29.40 3.13 -10.46
N PHE A 111 -28.66 2.80 -9.41
CA PHE A 111 -28.06 3.74 -8.46
C PHE A 111 -26.54 3.58 -8.56
N VAL A 112 -25.84 4.67 -8.87
CA VAL A 112 -24.38 4.71 -8.98
C VAL A 112 -23.81 5.49 -7.80
N TYR A 113 -22.72 4.98 -7.25
CA TYR A 113 -22.01 5.55 -6.12
C TYR A 113 -20.53 5.63 -6.48
N TYR A 114 -19.93 6.79 -6.27
CA TYR A 114 -18.51 6.99 -6.56
C TYR A 114 -17.62 6.49 -5.42
N GLY A 115 -16.46 5.96 -5.78
CA GLY A 115 -15.39 5.58 -4.87
C GLY A 115 -14.79 6.79 -4.14
N SER A 116 -14.04 6.54 -3.06
CA SER A 116 -13.27 7.57 -2.36
C SER A 116 -12.32 6.96 -1.34
N VAL A 117 -11.36 7.72 -0.81
CA VAL A 117 -10.57 7.36 0.38
C VAL A 117 -11.33 6.75 1.57
N ASN A 118 -12.64 7.01 1.71
CA ASN A 118 -13.48 6.43 2.78
C ASN A 118 -14.34 5.25 2.31
N GLY A 119 -14.09 4.71 1.11
CA GLY A 119 -14.98 3.81 0.39
C GLY A 119 -16.25 4.51 -0.12
N ILE A 120 -17.30 3.70 -0.33
CA ILE A 120 -18.57 4.13 -0.91
C ILE A 120 -19.42 5.00 0.03
N GLY A 121 -19.96 6.09 -0.52
CA GLY A 121 -20.88 7.00 0.16
C GLY A 121 -22.20 6.38 0.65
N ALA A 122 -22.90 7.08 1.56
CA ALA A 122 -24.19 6.61 2.09
C ALA A 122 -25.42 7.00 1.25
N THR A 123 -25.22 7.78 0.19
CA THR A 123 -26.22 8.28 -0.75
C THR A 123 -25.70 8.11 -2.16
N GLU A 124 -26.59 7.83 -3.11
CA GLU A 124 -26.23 7.72 -4.53
C GLU A 124 -25.77 9.07 -5.10
N ASP A 125 -24.77 9.03 -5.96
CA ASP A 125 -24.27 10.20 -6.70
C ASP A 125 -25.07 10.42 -7.98
N VAL A 126 -25.43 9.32 -8.67
CA VAL A 126 -26.29 9.34 -9.86
C VAL A 126 -27.43 8.33 -9.72
N LEU A 127 -28.66 8.81 -9.96
CA LEU A 127 -29.87 8.00 -10.06
C LEU A 127 -30.36 7.96 -11.51
N LEU A 128 -30.39 6.76 -12.08
CA LEU A 128 -30.88 6.47 -13.42
C LEU A 128 -32.28 5.85 -13.32
N ASP A 129 -33.31 6.56 -13.79
CA ASP A 129 -34.71 6.10 -13.81
C ASP A 129 -35.07 5.49 -15.18
N GLY A 130 -35.75 4.34 -15.16
CA GLY A 130 -36.21 3.65 -16.36
C GLY A 130 -37.22 4.46 -17.20
N GLY A 131 -37.93 5.44 -16.62
CA GLY A 131 -38.72 6.44 -17.36
C GLY A 131 -39.92 5.91 -18.16
N GLN A 132 -40.16 4.60 -18.19
CA GLN A 132 -41.25 3.91 -18.87
C GLN A 132 -41.89 2.88 -17.93
N GLN A 133 -43.24 2.85 -17.91
CA GLN A 133 -43.99 1.90 -17.08
C GLN A 133 -43.66 0.44 -17.45
N GLY A 134 -43.21 -0.34 -16.46
CA GLY A 134 -42.95 -1.77 -16.62
C GLY A 134 -41.60 -2.15 -17.24
N ALA A 135 -40.76 -1.18 -17.58
CA ALA A 135 -39.51 -1.37 -18.34
C ALA A 135 -38.43 -2.18 -17.60
N GLN A 136 -38.45 -2.18 -16.26
CA GLN A 136 -37.51 -2.93 -15.40
C GLN A 136 -36.02 -2.59 -15.63
N MET A 137 -35.67 -1.30 -15.68
CA MET A 137 -34.28 -0.83 -15.62
C MET A 137 -33.58 -1.33 -14.34
N GLY A 138 -32.29 -1.68 -14.42
CA GLY A 138 -31.55 -2.29 -13.31
C GLY A 138 -31.89 -3.77 -13.10
N SER A 139 -32.42 -4.43 -14.15
CA SER A 139 -32.55 -5.90 -14.18
C SER A 139 -31.18 -6.60 -14.25
N ALA A 140 -30.20 -5.94 -14.87
CA ALA A 140 -28.79 -6.28 -14.90
C ALA A 140 -27.98 -4.97 -15.02
N VAL A 141 -26.77 -4.95 -14.46
CA VAL A 141 -25.82 -3.83 -14.47
C VAL A 141 -24.40 -4.40 -14.59
N SER A 142 -23.50 -3.65 -15.23
CA SER A 142 -22.08 -4.00 -15.39
C SER A 142 -21.31 -2.74 -15.81
N SER A 143 -20.03 -2.62 -15.44
CA SER A 143 -19.10 -1.82 -16.23
C SER A 143 -19.08 -2.31 -17.69
N ALA A 144 -18.84 -1.41 -18.62
CA ALA A 144 -18.56 -1.71 -20.02
C ALA A 144 -17.05 -1.81 -20.30
N GLY A 145 -16.20 -1.49 -19.34
CA GLY A 145 -14.80 -1.13 -19.60
C GLY A 145 -14.71 0.26 -20.22
N ASP A 146 -13.61 0.57 -20.90
CA ASP A 146 -13.43 1.82 -21.67
C ASP A 146 -13.74 1.51 -23.14
N VAL A 147 -15.03 1.63 -23.54
CA VAL A 147 -15.47 1.23 -24.89
C VAL A 147 -15.19 2.31 -25.94
N ASN A 148 -14.73 3.49 -25.50
CA ASN A 148 -14.54 4.68 -26.32
C ASN A 148 -13.05 5.14 -26.42
N GLY A 149 -12.21 4.70 -25.49
CA GLY A 149 -10.77 4.92 -25.39
C GLY A 149 -10.36 6.28 -24.83
N ASP A 150 -11.20 6.92 -24.01
CA ASP A 150 -10.92 8.23 -23.40
C ASP A 150 -10.24 8.14 -22.02
N GLY A 151 -10.11 6.95 -21.46
CA GLY A 151 -9.44 6.68 -20.19
C GLY A 151 -10.35 6.67 -18.97
N TYR A 152 -11.66 6.79 -19.15
CA TYR A 152 -12.68 6.60 -18.11
C TYR A 152 -13.39 5.25 -18.31
N SER A 153 -13.93 4.66 -17.25
CA SER A 153 -14.84 3.51 -17.40
C SER A 153 -16.24 3.96 -17.84
N ASP A 154 -16.89 3.13 -18.65
CA ASP A 154 -18.24 3.33 -19.16
C ASP A 154 -19.23 2.35 -18.48
N LEU A 155 -20.53 2.67 -18.46
CA LEU A 155 -21.56 1.90 -17.73
C LEU A 155 -22.63 1.30 -18.64
N MET A 156 -22.99 0.03 -18.39
CA MET A 156 -24.16 -0.65 -18.98
C MET A 156 -25.29 -0.87 -17.98
N VAL A 157 -26.51 -0.49 -18.35
CA VAL A 157 -27.74 -0.78 -17.59
C VAL A 157 -28.78 -1.49 -18.47
N GLY A 158 -29.17 -2.69 -18.06
CA GLY A 158 -30.20 -3.51 -18.72
C GLY A 158 -31.62 -3.06 -18.38
N VAL A 159 -32.43 -2.82 -19.42
CA VAL A 159 -33.83 -2.36 -19.35
C VAL A 159 -34.73 -3.41 -20.00
N ARG A 160 -34.89 -4.50 -19.25
CA ARG A 160 -35.30 -5.82 -19.75
C ARG A 160 -36.64 -5.88 -20.50
N ASN A 161 -37.63 -5.08 -20.12
CA ASN A 161 -38.95 -5.07 -20.76
C ASN A 161 -39.25 -3.71 -21.40
N TRP A 162 -38.22 -2.99 -21.89
CA TRP A 162 -38.41 -1.79 -22.69
C TRP A 162 -39.31 -2.07 -23.91
N GLU A 163 -40.11 -1.06 -24.28
CA GLU A 163 -41.04 -1.10 -25.42
C GLU A 163 -40.92 0.21 -26.25
N SER A 164 -40.16 0.20 -27.35
CA SER A 164 -40.05 1.37 -28.23
C SER A 164 -41.28 1.52 -29.15
N ASP A 165 -41.87 0.42 -29.64
CA ASP A 165 -43.24 0.35 -30.15
C ASP A 165 -44.16 -0.53 -29.26
N PRO A 166 -44.92 0.05 -28.32
CA PRO A 166 -45.83 -0.68 -27.43
C PRO A 166 -47.08 -1.27 -28.13
N ILE A 167 -47.13 -1.29 -29.46
CA ILE A 167 -48.16 -2.00 -30.26
C ILE A 167 -47.57 -3.25 -30.91
N ASN A 168 -46.32 -3.22 -31.36
CA ASN A 168 -45.70 -4.26 -32.19
C ASN A 168 -44.51 -4.96 -31.53
N GLU A 169 -43.80 -4.30 -30.62
CA GLU A 169 -42.52 -4.70 -30.01
C GLU A 169 -42.65 -4.80 -28.47
N LEU A 170 -43.72 -5.46 -28.00
CA LEU A 170 -43.96 -5.70 -26.57
C LEU A 170 -42.82 -6.51 -25.95
N SER A 171 -42.25 -5.98 -24.85
CA SER A 171 -41.12 -6.58 -24.12
C SER A 171 -39.93 -6.99 -25.02
N GLU A 172 -39.55 -6.13 -25.97
CA GLU A 172 -38.32 -6.31 -26.74
C GLU A 172 -37.07 -6.20 -25.85
N GLY A 173 -37.09 -5.26 -24.90
CA GLY A 173 -35.95 -4.96 -24.03
C GLY A 173 -34.90 -4.05 -24.69
N ALA A 174 -34.10 -3.38 -23.86
CA ALA A 174 -33.04 -2.46 -24.28
C ALA A 174 -31.83 -2.53 -23.33
N THR A 175 -30.68 -2.02 -23.77
CA THR A 175 -29.52 -1.74 -22.91
C THR A 175 -29.08 -0.30 -23.11
N PHE A 176 -28.93 0.42 -22.01
CA PHE A 176 -28.55 1.84 -21.99
C PHE A 176 -27.06 1.93 -21.64
N ILE A 177 -26.30 2.67 -22.46
CA ILE A 177 -24.87 2.92 -22.31
C ILE A 177 -24.68 4.37 -21.85
N TYR A 178 -23.81 4.58 -20.89
CA TYR A 178 -23.40 5.90 -20.39
C TYR A 178 -21.89 5.97 -20.44
N TYR A 179 -21.34 7.04 -21.03
CA TYR A 179 -19.90 7.22 -21.10
C TYR A 179 -19.36 7.93 -19.86
N GLY A 180 -18.19 7.51 -19.40
CA GLY A 180 -17.44 8.12 -18.30
C GLY A 180 -16.94 9.51 -18.63
N SER A 181 -16.48 10.25 -17.63
CA SER A 181 -15.81 11.54 -17.82
C SER A 181 -15.14 12.02 -16.53
N ALA A 182 -14.32 13.07 -16.59
CA ALA A 182 -13.77 13.77 -15.42
C ALA A 182 -14.81 14.33 -14.40
N THR A 183 -16.11 14.15 -14.66
CA THR A 183 -17.22 14.51 -13.77
C THR A 183 -18.19 13.34 -13.52
N GLY A 184 -17.78 12.11 -13.86
CA GLY A 184 -18.66 10.94 -13.87
C GLY A 184 -19.59 10.91 -15.08
N ILE A 185 -20.70 10.17 -14.95
CA ILE A 185 -21.67 9.91 -16.03
C ILE A 185 -22.84 10.92 -16.06
N ALA A 186 -23.52 11.01 -17.20
CA ALA A 186 -24.73 11.81 -17.34
C ALA A 186 -26.02 11.04 -16.94
N ASN A 187 -27.07 11.76 -16.55
CA ASN A 187 -28.40 11.17 -16.25
C ASN A 187 -29.20 10.72 -17.50
N LEU A 188 -28.62 10.86 -18.71
CA LEU A 188 -29.21 10.42 -19.97
C LEU A 188 -28.20 9.50 -20.67
N PRO A 189 -28.65 8.39 -21.27
CA PRO A 189 -27.74 7.49 -21.97
C PRO A 189 -27.21 8.11 -23.25
N ASP A 190 -25.93 7.89 -23.52
CA ASP A 190 -25.25 8.26 -24.76
C ASP A 190 -25.65 7.33 -25.90
N LEU A 191 -25.93 6.06 -25.57
CA LEU A 191 -26.41 5.06 -26.53
C LEU A 191 -27.51 4.17 -25.96
N ILE A 192 -28.46 3.79 -26.82
CA ILE A 192 -29.48 2.78 -26.51
C ILE A 192 -29.39 1.69 -27.57
N LEU A 193 -29.11 0.47 -27.11
CA LEU A 193 -29.07 -0.76 -27.90
C LEU A 193 -30.41 -1.50 -27.76
N GLN A 194 -30.98 -1.93 -28.88
CA GLN A 194 -32.25 -2.67 -28.95
C GLN A 194 -32.27 -3.58 -30.21
N PRO A 195 -33.00 -4.71 -30.20
CA PRO A 195 -33.03 -5.66 -31.32
C PRO A 195 -34.18 -5.41 -32.32
N ASP A 196 -35.10 -4.47 -32.04
CA ASP A 196 -36.35 -4.22 -32.77
C ASP A 196 -37.20 -5.51 -32.95
N HIS A 197 -37.35 -6.31 -31.88
CA HIS A 197 -38.04 -7.60 -31.92
C HIS A 197 -38.78 -7.96 -30.62
N ALA A 198 -40.07 -8.25 -30.73
CA ALA A 198 -40.96 -8.47 -29.59
C ALA A 198 -40.63 -9.75 -28.78
N GLY A 199 -40.57 -9.62 -27.45
CA GLY A 199 -40.46 -10.74 -26.51
C GLY A 199 -39.05 -11.29 -26.29
N ASP A 200 -38.03 -10.70 -26.90
CA ASP A 200 -36.62 -11.09 -26.77
C ASP A 200 -36.09 -10.94 -25.32
N ASN A 201 -36.63 -9.98 -24.55
CA ASN A 201 -36.07 -9.51 -23.28
C ASN A 201 -34.57 -9.14 -23.39
N PHE A 202 -34.20 -8.35 -24.40
CA PHE A 202 -32.85 -7.83 -24.56
C PHE A 202 -32.46 -6.94 -23.35
N GLY A 203 -31.17 -6.95 -22.98
CA GLY A 203 -30.71 -6.34 -21.72
C GLY A 203 -31.12 -7.11 -20.46
N SER A 204 -31.48 -8.39 -20.60
CA SER A 204 -31.79 -9.27 -19.46
C SER A 204 -30.56 -9.67 -18.64
N ASN A 205 -29.39 -9.70 -19.28
CA ASN A 205 -28.06 -9.67 -18.69
C ASN A 205 -27.14 -8.87 -19.62
N VAL A 206 -26.11 -8.28 -19.06
CA VAL A 206 -25.06 -7.51 -19.75
C VAL A 206 -23.72 -7.84 -19.10
N ALA A 207 -22.63 -7.76 -19.85
CA ALA A 207 -21.27 -7.85 -19.33
C ALA A 207 -20.29 -7.15 -20.27
N THR A 208 -19.22 -6.58 -19.72
CA THR A 208 -17.99 -6.33 -20.49
C THR A 208 -17.35 -7.66 -20.89
N LEU A 209 -16.65 -7.67 -22.01
CA LEU A 209 -15.90 -8.81 -22.53
C LEU A 209 -14.39 -8.61 -22.46
N GLY A 210 -13.90 -7.47 -21.99
CA GLY A 210 -12.51 -7.06 -22.23
C GLY A 210 -12.32 -6.65 -23.69
N ASP A 211 -11.13 -6.84 -24.26
CA ASP A 211 -10.80 -6.52 -25.65
C ASP A 211 -10.64 -7.84 -26.44
N ILE A 212 -11.76 -8.34 -26.99
CA ILE A 212 -11.81 -9.65 -27.67
C ILE A 212 -11.11 -9.65 -29.03
N ASN A 213 -10.65 -8.48 -29.48
CA ASN A 213 -10.11 -8.25 -30.82
C ASN A 213 -8.72 -7.56 -30.84
N ALA A 214 -8.21 -7.17 -29.66
CA ALA A 214 -6.94 -6.50 -29.38
C ALA A 214 -6.75 -5.15 -30.12
N ASP A 215 -7.81 -4.38 -30.36
CA ASP A 215 -7.73 -3.05 -31.00
C ASP A 215 -7.58 -1.88 -30.01
N GLY A 216 -7.67 -2.15 -28.71
CA GLY A 216 -7.45 -1.19 -27.64
C GLY A 216 -8.71 -0.51 -27.11
N TYR A 217 -9.90 -1.07 -27.38
CA TYR A 217 -11.17 -0.63 -26.82
C TYR A 217 -11.87 -1.82 -26.16
N SER A 218 -12.65 -1.57 -25.11
CA SER A 218 -13.45 -2.63 -24.49
C SER A 218 -14.67 -2.99 -25.36
N ASP A 219 -14.95 -4.28 -25.44
CA ASP A 219 -16.04 -4.91 -26.17
C ASP A 219 -17.13 -5.40 -25.19
N VAL A 220 -18.39 -5.51 -25.64
CA VAL A 220 -19.52 -5.84 -24.74
C VAL A 220 -20.48 -6.89 -25.28
N VAL A 221 -21.16 -7.59 -24.37
CA VAL A 221 -22.23 -8.56 -24.67
C VAL A 221 -23.56 -8.17 -24.04
N VAL A 222 -24.65 -8.34 -24.80
CA VAL A 222 -26.02 -8.21 -24.31
C VAL A 222 -26.81 -9.51 -24.53
N GLY A 223 -27.46 -10.00 -23.48
CA GLY A 223 -28.28 -11.22 -23.50
C GLY A 223 -29.78 -10.97 -23.74
N ALA A 224 -30.37 -11.80 -24.60
CA ALA A 224 -31.81 -11.87 -24.91
C ALA A 224 -32.29 -13.32 -24.77
N TYR A 225 -32.44 -13.79 -23.53
CA TYR A 225 -32.58 -15.23 -23.27
C TYR A 225 -33.92 -15.87 -23.66
N LEU A 226 -34.92 -15.06 -24.07
CA LEU A 226 -36.20 -15.54 -24.60
C LEU A 226 -36.32 -15.41 -26.12
N ALA A 227 -35.30 -14.87 -26.80
CA ALA A 227 -35.33 -14.61 -28.24
C ALA A 227 -35.62 -15.85 -29.11
N GLU A 228 -36.29 -15.62 -30.24
CA GLU A 228 -36.75 -16.65 -31.18
C GLU A 228 -36.16 -16.44 -32.60
N TYR A 229 -35.01 -17.07 -32.91
CA TYR A 229 -34.25 -16.82 -34.14
C TYR A 229 -33.74 -18.10 -34.86
N PRO A 230 -34.61 -19.02 -35.32
CA PRO A 230 -36.07 -18.94 -35.40
C PRO A 230 -36.80 -19.94 -34.48
N SER A 231 -36.11 -20.50 -33.48
CA SER A 231 -36.64 -21.54 -32.59
C SER A 231 -37.23 -20.92 -31.33
N TYR A 232 -38.36 -21.46 -30.88
CA TYR A 232 -39.05 -21.02 -29.66
C TYR A 232 -38.10 -20.97 -28.44
N GLN A 233 -37.91 -19.78 -27.86
CA GLN A 233 -37.12 -19.51 -26.66
C GLN A 233 -35.75 -20.21 -26.61
N GLU A 234 -35.03 -20.21 -27.73
CA GLU A 234 -33.65 -20.69 -27.74
C GLU A 234 -32.70 -19.69 -27.07
N GLY A 235 -32.97 -18.39 -27.20
CA GLY A 235 -32.16 -17.29 -26.68
C GLY A 235 -31.01 -16.90 -27.61
N ALA A 236 -30.58 -15.64 -27.55
CA ALA A 236 -29.50 -15.09 -28.36
C ALA A 236 -28.61 -14.13 -27.55
N ALA A 237 -27.32 -14.08 -27.88
CA ALA A 237 -26.38 -13.09 -27.33
C ALA A 237 -25.86 -12.18 -28.45
N PHE A 238 -25.75 -10.89 -28.17
CA PHE A 238 -25.36 -9.86 -29.13
C PHE A 238 -24.04 -9.24 -28.68
N ILE A 239 -23.02 -9.32 -29.54
CA ILE A 239 -21.67 -8.80 -29.28
C ILE A 239 -21.51 -7.47 -30.02
N TYR A 240 -21.01 -6.45 -29.35
CA TYR A 240 -20.70 -5.14 -29.90
C TYR A 240 -19.24 -4.82 -29.64
N LEU A 241 -18.53 -4.34 -30.68
CA LEU A 241 -17.13 -3.97 -30.55
C LEU A 241 -17.00 -2.48 -30.18
N GLY A 242 -16.02 -2.18 -29.33
CA GLY A 242 -15.57 -0.83 -28.99
C GLY A 242 -14.95 -0.09 -30.18
N SER A 243 -14.74 1.21 -30.03
CA SER A 243 -13.96 2.01 -30.99
C SER A 243 -13.68 3.41 -30.44
N ALA A 244 -12.80 4.18 -31.12
CA ALA A 244 -12.59 5.62 -30.85
C ALA A 244 -13.84 6.53 -30.97
N ALA A 245 -15.01 5.97 -31.34
CA ALA A 245 -16.30 6.65 -31.39
C ALA A 245 -17.34 6.01 -30.43
N GLY A 246 -16.89 5.11 -29.55
CA GLY A 246 -17.74 4.24 -28.74
C GLY A 246 -18.37 3.09 -29.55
N LEU A 247 -19.43 2.51 -28.97
CA LEU A 247 -20.20 1.41 -29.57
C LEU A 247 -21.10 1.89 -30.72
N THR A 248 -21.55 0.95 -31.55
CA THR A 248 -22.57 1.23 -32.59
C THR A 248 -23.83 0.41 -32.38
N ASN A 249 -24.98 0.90 -32.86
CA ASN A 249 -26.27 0.19 -32.79
C ASN A 249 -26.36 -1.07 -33.70
N VAL A 250 -25.26 -1.54 -34.28
CA VAL A 250 -25.21 -2.75 -35.09
C VAL A 250 -24.32 -3.77 -34.39
N PRO A 251 -24.85 -4.92 -33.96
CA PRO A 251 -24.03 -5.98 -33.36
C PRO A 251 -23.05 -6.54 -34.39
N PHE A 252 -21.84 -6.86 -33.93
CA PHE A 252 -20.81 -7.53 -34.73
C PHE A 252 -21.09 -9.04 -34.86
N HIS A 253 -21.51 -9.67 -33.76
CA HIS A 253 -22.03 -11.04 -33.75
C HIS A 253 -23.42 -11.11 -33.08
N ARG A 254 -24.22 -12.07 -33.52
CA ARG A 254 -25.41 -12.58 -32.83
C ARG A 254 -25.30 -14.10 -32.72
N LEU A 255 -24.97 -14.57 -31.52
CA LEU A 255 -24.73 -15.97 -31.22
C LEU A 255 -26.06 -16.67 -30.90
N GLU A 256 -26.34 -17.78 -31.59
CA GLU A 256 -27.59 -18.54 -31.47
C GLU A 256 -27.30 -20.04 -31.60
N PRO A 257 -27.63 -20.90 -30.61
CA PRO A 257 -27.19 -22.29 -30.61
C PRO A 257 -28.22 -23.28 -31.21
N GLN A 258 -29.31 -22.79 -31.80
CA GLN A 258 -30.31 -23.56 -32.55
C GLN A 258 -30.99 -24.71 -31.77
N GLN A 259 -31.25 -24.51 -30.47
CA GLN A 259 -31.98 -25.45 -29.63
C GLN A 259 -33.16 -24.77 -28.92
N ALA A 260 -34.38 -25.10 -29.35
CA ALA A 260 -35.62 -24.58 -28.77
C ALA A 260 -35.69 -24.82 -27.25
N GLY A 261 -36.02 -23.77 -26.50
CA GLY A 261 -36.17 -23.80 -25.04
C GLY A 261 -34.87 -23.78 -24.24
N ALA A 262 -33.70 -23.66 -24.88
CA ALA A 262 -32.40 -23.72 -24.22
C ALA A 262 -32.13 -22.58 -23.22
N HIS A 263 -32.80 -21.43 -23.36
CA HIS A 263 -32.51 -20.21 -22.60
C HIS A 263 -31.00 -19.86 -22.65
N PHE A 264 -30.42 -19.83 -23.86
CA PHE A 264 -29.08 -19.31 -24.12
C PHE A 264 -28.99 -17.83 -23.76
N SER A 265 -27.82 -17.33 -23.34
CA SER A 265 -27.63 -15.98 -22.76
C SER A 265 -28.40 -15.73 -21.45
N ARG A 266 -28.82 -16.80 -20.74
CA ARG A 266 -29.40 -16.66 -19.39
C ARG A 266 -28.42 -16.05 -18.40
N SER A 267 -27.13 -16.22 -18.65
CA SER A 267 -25.99 -15.48 -18.12
C SER A 267 -24.93 -15.34 -19.23
N VAL A 268 -24.14 -14.28 -19.16
CA VAL A 268 -23.08 -13.91 -20.12
C VAL A 268 -21.93 -13.29 -19.33
N SER A 269 -20.69 -13.51 -19.75
CA SER A 269 -19.50 -12.90 -19.14
C SER A 269 -18.33 -12.96 -20.14
N GLY A 270 -17.41 -12.00 -20.08
CA GLY A 270 -16.04 -12.26 -20.53
C GLY A 270 -15.46 -13.43 -19.73
N ALA A 271 -14.65 -14.26 -20.38
CA ALA A 271 -13.91 -15.32 -19.72
C ALA A 271 -12.49 -14.88 -19.35
N GLY A 272 -12.04 -13.70 -19.81
CA GLY A 272 -10.63 -13.29 -19.82
C GLY A 272 -9.86 -14.09 -20.88
N ASP A 273 -8.54 -13.93 -20.95
CA ASP A 273 -7.68 -14.74 -21.82
C ASP A 273 -7.42 -16.13 -21.20
N ILE A 274 -8.29 -17.11 -21.47
CA ILE A 274 -8.22 -18.48 -20.91
C ILE A 274 -7.25 -19.38 -21.69
N ASN A 275 -6.69 -18.87 -22.80
CA ASN A 275 -5.88 -19.61 -23.76
C ASN A 275 -4.44 -19.05 -23.95
N GLY A 276 -4.21 -17.81 -23.51
CA GLY A 276 -2.94 -17.09 -23.46
C GLY A 276 -2.48 -16.50 -24.79
N ASP A 277 -3.39 -16.23 -25.73
CA ASP A 277 -3.05 -15.65 -27.04
C ASP A 277 -3.17 -14.12 -27.13
N GLY A 278 -3.60 -13.48 -26.03
CA GLY A 278 -3.65 -12.02 -25.88
C GLY A 278 -4.94 -11.37 -26.36
N TYR A 279 -6.01 -12.15 -26.49
CA TYR A 279 -7.37 -11.69 -26.77
C TYR A 279 -8.29 -12.20 -25.66
N ASP A 280 -9.27 -11.40 -25.24
CA ASP A 280 -10.23 -11.87 -24.25
C ASP A 280 -11.24 -12.88 -24.86
N ASP A 281 -11.52 -13.94 -24.12
CA ASP A 281 -12.44 -15.02 -24.50
C ASP A 281 -13.85 -14.80 -23.93
N VAL A 282 -14.84 -15.58 -24.36
CA VAL A 282 -16.27 -15.35 -24.00
C VAL A 282 -16.97 -16.61 -23.51
N ILE A 283 -17.70 -16.51 -22.38
CA ILE A 283 -18.51 -17.60 -21.82
C ILE A 283 -20.00 -17.23 -21.74
N ILE A 284 -20.87 -18.16 -22.20
CA ILE A 284 -22.33 -17.94 -22.22
C ILE A 284 -23.09 -19.16 -21.66
N GLY A 285 -23.99 -18.90 -20.71
CA GLY A 285 -24.84 -19.89 -20.07
C GLY A 285 -26.14 -20.21 -20.84
N ALA A 286 -26.42 -21.51 -20.98
CA ALA A 286 -27.65 -22.07 -21.57
C ALA A 286 -28.38 -22.94 -20.54
N SER A 287 -28.94 -22.29 -19.51
CA SER A 287 -29.50 -22.90 -18.30
C SER A 287 -30.56 -24.00 -18.49
N LYS A 288 -31.15 -24.16 -19.68
CA LYS A 288 -32.14 -25.22 -19.97
C LYS A 288 -31.75 -26.15 -21.10
N TRP A 289 -30.49 -26.10 -21.55
CA TRP A 289 -29.97 -26.99 -22.58
C TRP A 289 -30.23 -28.46 -22.23
N VAL A 290 -30.68 -29.23 -23.23
CA VAL A 290 -30.91 -30.67 -23.14
C VAL A 290 -29.72 -31.37 -23.78
N VAL A 291 -28.84 -31.91 -22.94
CA VAL A 291 -27.63 -32.64 -23.38
C VAL A 291 -27.97 -34.06 -23.82
N THR A 292 -28.80 -34.76 -23.04
CA THR A 292 -29.10 -36.19 -23.26
C THR A 292 -30.50 -36.42 -23.83
N PRO A 293 -30.70 -37.38 -24.74
CA PRO A 293 -32.02 -37.66 -25.30
C PRO A 293 -33.07 -38.05 -24.24
N GLY A 294 -34.04 -37.16 -24.02
CA GLY A 294 -35.08 -37.32 -22.99
C GLY A 294 -34.75 -36.75 -21.62
N GLY A 295 -33.61 -36.04 -21.48
CA GLY A 295 -33.35 -35.15 -20.34
C GLY A 295 -34.23 -33.90 -20.37
N ASN A 296 -34.20 -33.13 -19.28
CA ASN A 296 -34.91 -31.85 -19.15
C ASN A 296 -34.14 -30.87 -18.26
N ASP A 297 -33.93 -29.65 -18.74
CA ASP A 297 -33.24 -28.55 -18.04
C ASP A 297 -31.92 -28.98 -17.37
N GLN A 298 -31.08 -29.74 -18.10
CA GLN A 298 -29.78 -30.19 -17.61
C GLN A 298 -28.79 -29.01 -17.57
N GLY A 299 -28.84 -28.17 -18.62
CA GLY A 299 -28.00 -26.99 -18.76
C GLY A 299 -26.67 -27.25 -19.47
N ALA A 300 -26.06 -26.18 -19.96
CA ALA A 300 -24.75 -26.14 -20.60
C ALA A 300 -24.13 -24.74 -20.49
N ALA A 301 -22.81 -24.65 -20.64
CA ALA A 301 -22.11 -23.40 -20.89
C ALA A 301 -21.26 -23.54 -22.16
N LEU A 302 -21.14 -22.46 -22.92
CA LEU A 302 -20.49 -22.44 -24.23
C LEU A 302 -19.36 -21.40 -24.21
N ILE A 303 -18.21 -21.74 -24.80
CA ILE A 303 -17.00 -20.92 -24.89
C ILE A 303 -16.73 -20.56 -26.35
N TRP A 304 -16.33 -19.32 -26.60
CA TRP A 304 -15.69 -18.88 -27.83
C TRP A 304 -14.33 -18.28 -27.48
N TYR A 305 -13.29 -18.62 -28.24
CA TYR A 305 -12.02 -17.95 -28.11
C TYR A 305 -12.02 -16.60 -28.86
N GLY A 306 -11.30 -15.62 -28.32
CA GLY A 306 -11.04 -14.32 -28.93
C GLY A 306 -10.15 -14.42 -30.17
N GLY A 307 -9.79 -13.27 -30.74
CA GLY A 307 -8.79 -13.24 -31.80
C GLY A 307 -8.86 -12.01 -32.71
N PRO A 308 -7.99 -11.94 -33.75
CA PRO A 308 -7.86 -10.77 -34.65
C PRO A 308 -9.12 -10.41 -35.48
N THR A 309 -10.23 -11.11 -35.28
CA THR A 309 -11.53 -10.86 -35.91
C THR A 309 -12.69 -11.01 -34.90
N GLY A 310 -12.42 -10.78 -33.61
CA GLY A 310 -13.31 -11.22 -32.52
C GLY A 310 -13.47 -12.74 -32.54
N LEU A 311 -14.69 -13.22 -32.25
CA LEU A 311 -15.05 -14.64 -32.09
C LEU A 311 -15.09 -15.44 -33.42
N GLY A 312 -14.40 -14.95 -34.46
CA GLY A 312 -14.24 -15.61 -35.75
C GLY A 312 -15.15 -15.10 -36.88
N GLY A 313 -15.14 -15.84 -37.99
CA GLY A 313 -15.69 -15.37 -39.26
C GLY A 313 -17.21 -15.51 -39.41
N GLY A 314 -17.96 -14.41 -39.22
CA GLY A 314 -19.37 -14.31 -39.60
C GLY A 314 -20.26 -13.78 -38.47
N PHE A 315 -21.58 -13.78 -38.67
CA PHE A 315 -22.50 -13.22 -37.68
C PHE A 315 -22.81 -14.17 -36.51
N ASN A 316 -22.82 -15.48 -36.75
CA ASN A 316 -23.03 -16.52 -35.73
C ASN A 316 -21.91 -17.59 -35.88
N PRO A 317 -20.68 -17.31 -35.41
CA PRO A 317 -19.58 -18.28 -35.42
C PRO A 317 -19.86 -19.46 -34.46
N PRO A 318 -19.36 -20.67 -34.77
CA PRO A 318 -19.48 -21.82 -33.88
C PRO A 318 -18.70 -21.60 -32.58
N HIS A 319 -19.16 -22.19 -31.48
CA HIS A 319 -18.41 -22.25 -30.22
C HIS A 319 -17.24 -23.24 -30.33
N ASP A 320 -16.20 -22.99 -29.55
CA ASP A 320 -15.00 -23.83 -29.48
C ASP A 320 -15.14 -24.96 -28.45
N LEU A 321 -15.82 -24.68 -27.33
CA LEU A 321 -16.06 -25.67 -26.27
C LEU A 321 -17.51 -25.62 -25.73
N LEU A 322 -18.00 -26.80 -25.33
CA LEU A 322 -19.30 -27.01 -24.69
C LEU A 322 -19.07 -27.72 -23.35
N LEU A 323 -19.34 -27.03 -22.25
CA LEU A 323 -19.23 -27.55 -20.88
C LEU A 323 -20.58 -28.08 -20.39
N THR A 324 -20.54 -29.15 -19.60
CA THR A 324 -21.72 -29.78 -18.99
C THR A 324 -21.40 -30.29 -17.59
N GLY A 325 -22.23 -29.97 -16.61
CA GLY A 325 -22.11 -30.49 -15.23
C GLY A 325 -22.58 -31.94 -15.06
N SER A 326 -23.17 -32.26 -13.91
CA SER A 326 -23.61 -33.62 -13.51
C SER A 326 -24.56 -34.36 -14.47
N LEU A 327 -25.16 -33.65 -15.44
CA LEU A 327 -26.24 -34.11 -16.32
C LEU A 327 -27.53 -34.50 -15.57
N GLN A 328 -27.72 -34.07 -14.31
CA GLN A 328 -29.01 -34.24 -13.62
C GLN A 328 -30.11 -33.39 -14.29
N ASN A 329 -31.33 -33.93 -14.32
CA ASN A 329 -32.48 -33.16 -14.79
C ASN A 329 -32.80 -32.04 -13.79
N LEU A 330 -33.17 -30.87 -14.30
CA LEU A 330 -33.44 -29.65 -13.54
C LEU A 330 -32.23 -29.01 -12.82
N ALA A 331 -31.00 -29.53 -12.98
CA ALA A 331 -29.79 -28.96 -12.38
C ALA A 331 -29.52 -27.52 -12.83
N ALA A 332 -29.94 -27.18 -14.05
CA ALA A 332 -29.81 -25.87 -14.66
C ALA A 332 -28.35 -25.35 -14.72
N TYR A 333 -27.42 -26.22 -15.14
CA TYR A 333 -26.01 -25.85 -15.34
C TYR A 333 -25.86 -24.71 -16.36
N GLY A 334 -24.95 -23.76 -16.12
CA GLY A 334 -24.89 -22.52 -16.87
C GLY A 334 -26.04 -21.57 -16.52
N TRP A 335 -26.50 -21.59 -15.27
CA TRP A 335 -27.41 -20.56 -14.74
C TRP A 335 -26.68 -19.24 -14.53
N SER A 336 -25.52 -19.29 -13.89
CA SER A 336 -24.54 -18.21 -13.78
C SER A 336 -23.21 -18.70 -14.37
N VAL A 337 -22.51 -17.82 -15.08
CA VAL A 337 -21.16 -18.01 -15.60
C VAL A 337 -20.36 -16.74 -15.31
N ALA A 338 -19.07 -16.88 -15.01
CA ALA A 338 -18.16 -15.75 -14.82
C ALA A 338 -16.71 -16.16 -15.14
N CYS A 339 -15.88 -15.20 -15.57
CA CYS A 339 -14.45 -15.26 -15.29
C CYS A 339 -14.26 -15.37 -13.76
N ALA A 340 -13.40 -16.29 -13.33
CA ALA A 340 -12.98 -16.40 -11.93
C ALA A 340 -11.73 -15.54 -11.65
N GLY A 341 -11.08 -15.02 -12.70
CA GLY A 341 -9.72 -14.49 -12.67
C GLY A 341 -8.69 -15.60 -12.84
N ASP A 342 -7.42 -15.34 -12.56
CA ASP A 342 -6.36 -16.37 -12.51
C ASP A 342 -6.27 -16.90 -11.06
N VAL A 343 -7.03 -17.97 -10.74
CA VAL A 343 -7.16 -18.44 -9.35
C VAL A 343 -6.02 -19.36 -8.92
N ASP A 344 -5.18 -19.82 -9.86
CA ASP A 344 -3.98 -20.63 -9.58
C ASP A 344 -2.61 -20.01 -9.91
N GLY A 345 -2.61 -18.80 -10.45
CA GLY A 345 -1.44 -17.96 -10.71
C GLY A 345 -0.58 -18.49 -11.84
N ASP A 346 -1.18 -19.22 -12.78
CA ASP A 346 -0.53 -19.74 -13.99
C ASP A 346 -0.70 -18.81 -15.22
N GLY A 347 -1.30 -17.63 -15.02
CA GLY A 347 -1.46 -16.54 -15.98
C GLY A 347 -2.36 -16.86 -17.18
N TYR A 348 -3.23 -17.87 -17.05
CA TYR A 348 -4.43 -18.02 -17.86
C TYR A 348 -5.66 -17.67 -17.01
N SER A 349 -6.73 -17.19 -17.64
CA SER A 349 -7.99 -16.99 -16.93
C SER A 349 -8.73 -18.30 -16.68
N ASP A 350 -9.32 -18.40 -15.51
CA ASP A 350 -10.19 -19.50 -15.08
C ASP A 350 -11.66 -19.09 -15.17
N VAL A 351 -12.56 -20.07 -15.20
CA VAL A 351 -14.01 -19.82 -15.27
C VAL A 351 -14.80 -20.60 -14.22
N ALA A 352 -15.82 -19.95 -13.67
CA ALA A 352 -16.79 -20.55 -12.76
C ALA A 352 -18.16 -20.71 -13.44
N VAL A 353 -18.75 -21.90 -13.35
CA VAL A 353 -20.07 -22.22 -13.90
C VAL A 353 -20.96 -22.86 -12.86
N SER A 354 -22.18 -22.34 -12.68
CA SER A 354 -23.09 -22.81 -11.63
C SER A 354 -24.25 -23.67 -12.13
N ALA A 355 -24.70 -24.57 -11.24
CA ALA A 355 -25.89 -25.40 -11.34
C ALA A 355 -26.67 -25.33 -10.02
N TYR A 356 -27.37 -24.22 -9.77
CA TYR A 356 -27.98 -23.90 -8.46
C TYR A 356 -29.10 -24.86 -7.98
N ARG A 357 -29.50 -25.82 -8.81
CA ARG A 357 -30.49 -26.86 -8.48
C ARG A 357 -29.94 -28.28 -8.53
N ASP A 358 -28.63 -28.42 -8.71
CA ASP A 358 -27.99 -29.74 -8.66
C ASP A 358 -28.07 -30.33 -7.24
N ASN A 359 -27.88 -31.65 -7.15
CA ASN A 359 -28.00 -32.42 -5.90
C ASN A 359 -26.77 -33.34 -5.75
N ASN A 360 -26.03 -33.26 -4.64
CA ASN A 360 -24.88 -34.14 -4.35
C ASN A 360 -24.98 -34.87 -3.00
N GLY A 361 -26.02 -34.60 -2.24
CA GLY A 361 -26.47 -35.32 -1.05
C GLY A 361 -27.83 -34.80 -0.61
N GLU A 362 -28.01 -33.50 -0.81
CA GLU A 362 -29.14 -32.69 -0.42
C GLU A 362 -29.92 -32.20 -1.65
N ALA A 363 -31.22 -31.93 -1.49
CA ALA A 363 -32.08 -31.54 -2.60
C ALA A 363 -31.96 -30.04 -2.93
N ASN A 364 -31.64 -29.69 -4.18
CA ASN A 364 -31.41 -28.32 -4.67
C ASN A 364 -30.37 -27.54 -3.82
N GLU A 365 -29.33 -28.19 -3.34
CA GLU A 365 -28.26 -27.51 -2.57
C GLU A 365 -27.44 -26.56 -3.45
N GLY A 366 -27.32 -26.89 -4.74
CA GLY A 366 -26.59 -26.11 -5.73
C GLY A 366 -25.08 -26.42 -5.73
N GLN A 367 -24.49 -26.37 -6.92
CA GLN A 367 -23.06 -26.62 -7.13
C GLN A 367 -22.44 -25.53 -8.01
N VAL A 368 -21.17 -25.22 -7.75
CA VAL A 368 -20.32 -24.37 -8.60
C VAL A 368 -19.12 -25.19 -9.07
N TYR A 369 -18.86 -25.18 -10.36
CA TYR A 369 -17.77 -25.90 -11.01
C TYR A 369 -16.74 -24.89 -11.48
N VAL A 370 -15.48 -25.01 -11.03
CA VAL A 370 -14.37 -24.16 -11.44
C VAL A 370 -13.47 -24.93 -12.40
N TYR A 371 -13.14 -24.32 -13.53
CA TYR A 371 -12.35 -24.90 -14.63
C TYR A 371 -11.13 -24.01 -14.86
N HIS A 372 -9.97 -24.63 -15.05
CA HIS A 372 -8.73 -23.86 -15.21
C HIS A 372 -8.43 -23.55 -16.68
N GLY A 373 -7.92 -22.36 -16.94
CA GLY A 373 -7.30 -21.96 -18.20
C GLY A 373 -6.03 -22.76 -18.47
N THR A 374 -5.59 -22.84 -19.73
CA THR A 374 -4.27 -23.41 -20.07
C THR A 374 -3.78 -22.88 -21.42
N ALA A 375 -2.50 -23.10 -21.73
CA ALA A 375 -1.90 -22.89 -23.06
C ALA A 375 -2.57 -23.63 -24.24
N ALA A 376 -3.54 -24.52 -23.97
CA ALA A 376 -4.34 -25.24 -24.96
C ALA A 376 -5.81 -24.79 -24.98
N GLY A 377 -6.14 -23.70 -24.27
CA GLY A 377 -7.49 -23.32 -23.89
C GLY A 377 -7.96 -24.04 -22.61
N LEU A 378 -9.21 -23.80 -22.24
CA LEU A 378 -9.81 -24.28 -20.98
C LEU A 378 -9.81 -25.81 -20.85
N ASP A 379 -9.39 -26.36 -19.70
CA ASP A 379 -9.60 -27.79 -19.40
C ASP A 379 -11.11 -28.05 -19.14
N PRO A 380 -11.79 -28.89 -19.94
CA PRO A 380 -13.20 -29.22 -19.71
C PRO A 380 -13.46 -30.09 -18.47
N VAL A 381 -12.43 -30.51 -17.74
CA VAL A 381 -12.54 -31.18 -16.44
C VAL A 381 -12.53 -30.13 -15.32
N PRO A 382 -13.57 -30.03 -14.48
CA PRO A 382 -13.58 -29.08 -13.38
C PRO A 382 -12.47 -29.45 -12.39
N ARG A 383 -11.65 -28.47 -12.00
CA ARG A 383 -10.59 -28.65 -11.01
C ARG A 383 -11.17 -28.94 -9.63
N ILE A 384 -12.19 -28.17 -9.27
CA ILE A 384 -12.95 -28.29 -8.04
C ILE A 384 -14.44 -28.09 -8.35
N VAL A 385 -15.29 -28.75 -7.57
CA VAL A 385 -16.71 -28.39 -7.50
C VAL A 385 -17.08 -28.15 -6.04
N LEU A 386 -17.64 -26.97 -5.81
CA LEU A 386 -18.04 -26.45 -4.51
C LEU A 386 -19.52 -26.74 -4.29
N GLU A 387 -19.91 -26.97 -3.03
CA GLU A 387 -21.29 -27.28 -2.62
C GLU A 387 -21.61 -26.73 -1.23
N SER A 388 -22.90 -26.55 -0.93
CA SER A 388 -23.35 -25.95 0.33
C SER A 388 -23.67 -26.95 1.44
N ASN A 389 -23.84 -28.24 1.12
CA ASN A 389 -24.30 -29.28 2.04
C ASN A 389 -25.63 -28.92 2.76
N GLN A 390 -26.46 -28.04 2.17
CA GLN A 390 -27.75 -27.63 2.73
C GLN A 390 -28.87 -27.67 1.68
N ALA A 391 -29.90 -28.48 1.96
CA ALA A 391 -31.03 -28.66 1.05
C ALA A 391 -31.79 -27.35 0.79
N ASN A 392 -31.90 -26.98 -0.50
CA ASN A 392 -32.52 -25.78 -1.05
C ASN A 392 -31.75 -24.48 -0.81
N ALA A 393 -30.46 -24.52 -0.46
CA ALA A 393 -29.61 -23.34 -0.33
C ALA A 393 -29.45 -22.51 -1.62
N TRP A 394 -29.56 -23.18 -2.78
CA TRP A 394 -29.36 -22.60 -4.12
C TRP A 394 -27.98 -21.99 -4.31
N MET A 395 -26.92 -22.70 -3.90
CA MET A 395 -25.56 -22.23 -4.07
C MET A 395 -25.17 -22.07 -5.53
N GLY A 396 -24.43 -21.00 -5.84
CA GLY A 396 -24.15 -20.60 -7.22
C GLY A 396 -25.37 -19.96 -7.89
N ARG A 397 -26.32 -19.42 -7.13
CA ARG A 397 -27.40 -18.60 -7.71
C ARG A 397 -26.82 -17.41 -8.47
N TRP A 398 -25.68 -16.88 -8.02
CA TRP A 398 -24.77 -16.02 -8.76
C TRP A 398 -23.33 -16.41 -8.42
N VAL A 399 -22.40 -16.20 -9.36
CA VAL A 399 -20.95 -16.34 -9.16
C VAL A 399 -20.25 -15.18 -9.84
N SER A 400 -19.13 -14.74 -9.28
CA SER A 400 -18.24 -13.70 -9.82
C SER A 400 -16.84 -13.92 -9.27
N THR A 401 -15.80 -13.50 -9.99
CA THR A 401 -14.54 -13.15 -9.33
C THR A 401 -14.79 -12.07 -8.26
N ALA A 402 -14.02 -12.13 -7.18
CA ALA A 402 -13.93 -11.08 -6.17
C ALA A 402 -12.79 -10.09 -6.47
N GLY A 403 -11.89 -10.43 -7.40
CA GLY A 403 -10.57 -9.81 -7.53
C GLY A 403 -9.57 -10.43 -6.57
N ASP A 404 -8.44 -9.76 -6.35
CA ASP A 404 -7.43 -10.12 -5.36
C ASP A 404 -7.75 -9.34 -4.07
N VAL A 405 -8.59 -9.91 -3.21
CA VAL A 405 -9.09 -9.19 -2.03
C VAL A 405 -8.09 -9.19 -0.87
N ASN A 406 -6.96 -9.87 -1.05
CA ASN A 406 -6.01 -10.18 0.00
C ASN A 406 -4.56 -9.73 -0.32
N GLY A 407 -4.31 -9.30 -1.56
CA GLY A 407 -3.04 -8.79 -2.08
C GLY A 407 -1.99 -9.87 -2.34
N ASP A 408 -2.40 -11.14 -2.56
CA ASP A 408 -1.50 -12.27 -2.86
C ASP A 408 -1.36 -12.57 -4.36
N GLY A 409 -1.91 -11.72 -5.23
CA GLY A 409 -1.74 -11.82 -6.68
C GLY A 409 -2.37 -13.06 -7.31
N TYR A 410 -3.27 -13.75 -6.59
CA TYR A 410 -4.20 -14.74 -7.13
C TYR A 410 -5.61 -14.16 -7.15
N ALA A 411 -6.45 -14.62 -8.07
CA ALA A 411 -7.86 -14.23 -8.08
C ALA A 411 -8.67 -15.03 -7.06
N ASP A 412 -9.58 -14.35 -6.38
CA ASP A 412 -10.53 -14.93 -5.44
C ASP A 412 -11.93 -15.08 -6.06
N LEU A 413 -12.74 -16.01 -5.55
CA LEU A 413 -14.08 -16.31 -6.06
C LEU A 413 -15.17 -16.04 -5.02
N LEU A 414 -16.23 -15.35 -5.45
CA LEU A 414 -17.41 -15.06 -4.64
C LEU A 414 -18.65 -15.81 -5.14
N VAL A 415 -19.30 -16.55 -4.23
CA VAL A 415 -20.43 -17.44 -4.54
C VAL A 415 -21.67 -17.10 -3.70
N GLY A 416 -22.79 -16.83 -4.35
CA GLY A 416 -24.06 -16.53 -3.68
C GLY A 416 -24.98 -17.75 -3.45
N SER A 417 -25.55 -17.85 -2.24
CA SER A 417 -26.46 -18.93 -1.80
C SER A 417 -27.70 -18.35 -1.07
N PRO A 418 -28.62 -17.66 -1.77
CA PRO A 418 -29.63 -16.79 -1.16
C PRO A 418 -30.84 -17.49 -0.55
N GLN A 419 -30.84 -18.81 -0.45
CA GLN A 419 -31.84 -19.57 0.30
C GLN A 419 -31.23 -20.38 1.46
N PHE A 420 -29.92 -20.24 1.68
CA PHE A 420 -29.24 -20.77 2.86
C PHE A 420 -29.85 -20.19 4.15
N SER A 421 -29.82 -20.96 5.22
CA SER A 421 -30.40 -20.64 6.53
C SER A 421 -29.41 -20.97 7.64
N ASN A 422 -28.96 -19.95 8.39
CA ASN A 422 -27.88 -20.07 9.37
C ASN A 422 -27.77 -18.86 10.33
N PRO A 423 -28.50 -18.84 11.47
CA PRO A 423 -29.59 -19.75 11.86
C PRO A 423 -31.00 -19.28 11.44
N GLN A 424 -31.14 -18.18 10.70
CA GLN A 424 -32.43 -17.60 10.31
C GLN A 424 -32.96 -18.29 9.05
N ALA A 425 -34.28 -18.40 8.91
CA ALA A 425 -34.85 -19.04 7.72
C ALA A 425 -34.64 -18.17 6.47
N THR A 426 -33.98 -18.73 5.45
CA THR A 426 -33.78 -18.12 4.12
C THR A 426 -33.14 -16.73 4.14
N GLU A 427 -32.23 -16.46 5.08
CA GLU A 427 -31.47 -15.20 5.05
C GLU A 427 -30.55 -15.09 3.83
N GLY A 428 -29.99 -16.23 3.40
CA GLY A 428 -28.98 -16.29 2.36
C GLY A 428 -27.58 -15.98 2.89
N ILE A 429 -26.57 -16.49 2.18
CA ILE A 429 -25.16 -16.19 2.43
C ILE A 429 -24.44 -15.86 1.12
N ALA A 430 -23.30 -15.20 1.23
CA ALA A 430 -22.25 -15.23 0.20
C ALA A 430 -20.99 -15.87 0.79
N SER A 431 -20.24 -16.61 -0.02
CA SER A 431 -19.02 -17.30 0.41
C SER A 431 -17.85 -16.87 -0.46
N LEU A 432 -16.79 -16.37 0.18
CA LEU A 432 -15.53 -16.00 -0.44
C LEU A 432 -14.57 -17.19 -0.35
N TYR A 433 -13.94 -17.53 -1.47
CA TYR A 433 -12.93 -18.57 -1.58
C TYR A 433 -11.66 -17.94 -2.12
N LEU A 434 -10.55 -18.05 -1.37
CA LEU A 434 -9.29 -17.48 -1.81
C LEU A 434 -8.61 -18.34 -2.89
N GLY A 435 -7.94 -17.67 -3.82
CA GLY A 435 -6.99 -18.26 -4.76
C GLY A 435 -5.74 -18.80 -4.06
N SER A 436 -4.91 -19.54 -4.80
CA SER A 436 -3.58 -19.98 -4.33
C SER A 436 -2.82 -20.62 -5.48
N SER A 437 -1.50 -20.85 -5.36
CA SER A 437 -0.69 -21.66 -6.31
C SER A 437 -1.20 -23.09 -6.64
N THR A 438 -2.35 -23.53 -6.10
CA THR A 438 -3.01 -24.81 -6.42
C THR A 438 -4.46 -24.68 -6.88
N GLY A 439 -4.95 -23.44 -7.01
CA GLY A 439 -6.34 -23.06 -7.20
C GLY A 439 -7.08 -22.86 -5.88
N ILE A 440 -8.40 -22.75 -6.00
CA ILE A 440 -9.34 -22.59 -4.87
C ILE A 440 -9.49 -23.88 -4.04
N SER A 441 -9.61 -23.71 -2.72
CA SER A 441 -9.94 -24.79 -1.76
C SER A 441 -11.46 -25.03 -1.63
N SER A 442 -11.87 -26.20 -1.13
CA SER A 442 -13.29 -26.49 -0.86
C SER A 442 -13.87 -25.75 0.35
N ASN A 443 -13.02 -25.17 1.19
CA ASN A 443 -13.43 -24.40 2.36
C ASN A 443 -13.50 -22.92 1.96
N ALA A 444 -14.63 -22.27 2.23
CA ALA A 444 -14.72 -20.83 2.16
C ALA A 444 -13.80 -20.20 3.21
N PHE A 445 -13.13 -19.11 2.84
CA PHE A 445 -12.29 -18.32 3.75
C PHE A 445 -13.15 -17.44 4.67
N ILE A 446 -14.16 -16.80 4.09
CA ILE A 446 -15.19 -16.03 4.82
C ILE A 446 -16.57 -16.43 4.28
N VAL A 447 -17.53 -16.51 5.20
CA VAL A 447 -18.96 -16.55 4.87
C VAL A 447 -19.59 -15.26 5.39
N PHE A 448 -20.28 -14.55 4.49
CA PHE A 448 -21.02 -13.34 4.80
C PHE A 448 -22.48 -13.69 5.04
N ASP A 449 -23.00 -13.24 6.18
CA ASP A 449 -24.41 -13.29 6.56
C ASP A 449 -24.83 -11.94 7.18
N GLU A 450 -26.14 -11.67 7.20
CA GLU A 450 -26.72 -10.44 7.76
C GLU A 450 -27.79 -10.75 8.82
N ASN A 451 -27.81 -11.99 9.31
CA ASN A 451 -28.66 -12.46 10.41
C ASN A 451 -30.17 -12.08 10.28
N ASN A 452 -30.71 -12.06 9.04
CA ASN A 452 -32.03 -11.48 8.75
C ASN A 452 -32.94 -12.41 7.93
N VAL A 453 -34.02 -12.88 8.56
CA VAL A 453 -35.00 -13.83 7.99
C VAL A 453 -35.53 -13.36 6.65
N GLY A 454 -35.24 -14.13 5.59
CA GLY A 454 -35.75 -13.85 4.24
C GLY A 454 -35.09 -12.67 3.54
N ALA A 455 -33.82 -12.35 3.83
CA ALA A 455 -33.09 -11.27 3.14
C ALA A 455 -32.67 -11.59 1.70
N ASN A 456 -32.46 -12.88 1.36
CA ASN A 456 -31.84 -13.34 0.12
C ASN A 456 -30.46 -12.70 -0.15
N LEU A 457 -29.60 -12.62 0.87
CA LEU A 457 -28.20 -12.22 0.71
C LEU A 457 -27.48 -13.19 -0.25
N GLY A 458 -26.68 -12.67 -1.19
CA GLY A 458 -26.07 -13.48 -2.24
C GLY A 458 -27.00 -13.78 -3.43
N GLU A 459 -28.07 -13.00 -3.63
CA GLU A 459 -28.90 -13.10 -4.85
C GLU A 459 -28.10 -12.72 -6.11
N CYS A 460 -27.21 -11.74 -5.96
CA CYS A 460 -26.21 -11.28 -6.91
C CYS A 460 -24.96 -10.92 -6.11
N VAL A 461 -23.78 -11.17 -6.68
CA VAL A 461 -22.47 -10.90 -6.07
C VAL A 461 -21.51 -10.42 -7.14
N SER A 462 -20.60 -9.51 -6.80
CA SER A 462 -19.55 -9.06 -7.71
C SER A 462 -18.34 -8.54 -6.91
N THR A 463 -17.19 -8.42 -7.57
CA THR A 463 -16.18 -7.47 -7.11
C THR A 463 -16.77 -6.05 -7.16
N ALA A 464 -16.34 -5.20 -6.25
CA ALA A 464 -16.61 -3.77 -6.27
C ALA A 464 -15.46 -2.98 -6.94
N GLY A 465 -14.39 -3.68 -7.38
CA GLY A 465 -13.09 -3.05 -7.61
C GLY A 465 -12.47 -2.60 -6.29
N ASP A 466 -11.42 -1.80 -6.34
CA ASP A 466 -10.84 -1.12 -5.18
C ASP A 466 -11.60 0.20 -4.94
N VAL A 467 -12.60 0.22 -4.04
CA VAL A 467 -13.47 1.40 -3.83
C VAL A 467 -12.89 2.42 -2.85
N ASN A 468 -11.88 2.03 -2.08
CA ASN A 468 -11.26 2.82 -1.01
C ASN A 468 -9.83 3.30 -1.34
N GLY A 469 -9.24 2.74 -2.40
CA GLY A 469 -7.91 3.00 -2.95
C GLY A 469 -6.77 2.32 -2.18
N ASP A 470 -7.04 1.39 -1.27
CA ASP A 470 -6.01 0.69 -0.50
C ASP A 470 -5.22 -0.33 -1.34
N GLY A 471 -5.66 -0.57 -2.58
CA GLY A 471 -5.01 -1.41 -3.58
C GLY A 471 -5.38 -2.88 -3.50
N TYR A 472 -6.36 -3.24 -2.66
CA TYR A 472 -6.99 -4.55 -2.58
C TYR A 472 -8.35 -4.52 -3.29
N SER A 473 -8.78 -5.64 -3.87
CA SER A 473 -10.12 -5.70 -4.45
C SER A 473 -11.19 -5.81 -3.35
N ASP A 474 -12.23 -4.98 -3.44
CA ASP A 474 -13.38 -5.02 -2.55
C ASP A 474 -14.52 -5.87 -3.15
N VAL A 475 -15.53 -6.22 -2.34
CA VAL A 475 -16.68 -7.03 -2.79
C VAL A 475 -18.03 -6.41 -2.47
N ILE A 476 -18.99 -6.57 -3.39
CA ILE A 476 -20.38 -6.13 -3.25
C ILE A 476 -21.37 -7.29 -3.35
N ILE A 477 -22.26 -7.39 -2.36
CA ILE A 477 -23.24 -8.48 -2.21
C ILE A 477 -24.66 -7.93 -2.15
N GLY A 478 -25.53 -8.39 -3.05
CA GLY A 478 -26.93 -7.99 -3.15
C GLY A 478 -27.88 -8.86 -2.32
N ALA A 479 -28.82 -8.21 -1.63
CA ALA A 479 -29.87 -8.82 -0.82
C ALA A 479 -31.26 -8.23 -1.18
N LYS A 480 -31.78 -8.61 -2.35
CA LYS A 480 -32.95 -7.97 -3.02
C LYS A 480 -34.23 -7.78 -2.18
N ILE A 481 -34.43 -8.50 -1.08
CA ILE A 481 -35.64 -8.38 -0.25
C ILE A 481 -35.35 -8.04 1.23
N TYR A 482 -34.09 -7.73 1.56
CA TYR A 482 -33.70 -7.22 2.87
C TYR A 482 -34.58 -6.04 3.31
N GLY A 483 -35.12 -6.09 4.53
CA GLY A 483 -36.02 -5.05 5.06
C GLY A 483 -37.33 -4.85 4.30
N ASN A 484 -37.70 -5.73 3.37
CA ASN A 484 -38.75 -5.58 2.34
C ASN A 484 -38.46 -4.52 1.26
N GLY A 485 -37.29 -3.87 1.23
CA GLY A 485 -36.90 -2.88 0.20
C GLY A 485 -35.76 -3.34 -0.70
N GLY A 486 -34.89 -4.18 -0.15
CA GLY A 486 -33.64 -4.61 -0.74
C GLY A 486 -32.44 -3.83 -0.17
N ALA A 487 -31.26 -4.46 -0.21
CA ALA A 487 -29.99 -3.89 0.22
C ALA A 487 -28.83 -4.38 -0.67
N ALA A 488 -27.74 -3.63 -0.64
CA ALA A 488 -26.43 -4.05 -1.12
C ALA A 488 -25.37 -3.76 -0.03
N PHE A 489 -24.41 -4.65 0.11
CA PHE A 489 -23.42 -4.62 1.18
C PHE A 489 -22.02 -4.67 0.57
N ILE A 490 -21.17 -3.71 0.96
CA ILE A 490 -19.77 -3.61 0.53
C ILE A 490 -18.88 -4.01 1.70
N TYR A 491 -17.89 -4.85 1.42
CA TYR A 491 -16.84 -5.29 2.32
C TYR A 491 -15.51 -4.96 1.68
N HIS A 492 -14.60 -4.35 2.44
CA HIS A 492 -13.28 -4.02 1.89
C HIS A 492 -12.33 -5.23 1.94
N GLY A 493 -11.39 -5.28 1.02
CA GLY A 493 -10.22 -6.16 1.07
C GLY A 493 -9.21 -5.72 2.15
N GLY A 494 -8.01 -6.28 2.11
CA GLY A 494 -6.89 -5.80 2.91
C GLY A 494 -5.89 -6.87 3.38
N PRO A 495 -4.75 -6.46 3.98
CA PRO A 495 -3.73 -7.38 4.46
C PRO A 495 -4.23 -8.15 5.69
N TYR A 496 -4.48 -9.44 5.52
CA TYR A 496 -4.88 -10.28 6.64
C TYR A 496 -3.72 -10.52 7.63
N TYR A 497 -4.01 -10.26 8.91
CA TYR A 497 -3.22 -10.42 10.16
C TYR A 497 -1.90 -11.22 10.12
N MET A 498 -0.86 -10.68 10.78
CA MET A 498 0.45 -11.29 11.05
C MET A 498 0.40 -12.77 11.46
N SER A 499 1.42 -13.54 11.08
CA SER A 499 1.60 -14.94 11.49
C SER A 499 1.96 -15.04 12.98
N MET A 500 0.91 -15.13 13.81
CA MET A 500 1.01 -15.31 15.27
C MET A 500 1.72 -16.61 15.69
N THR A 501 1.88 -17.58 14.77
CA THR A 501 2.75 -18.75 14.94
C THR A 501 4.19 -18.42 14.57
N SER A 502 5.15 -18.70 15.47
CA SER A 502 6.58 -18.51 15.22
C SER A 502 7.06 -19.36 14.04
N SER A 503 7.72 -18.73 13.07
CA SER A 503 8.17 -19.39 11.85
C SER A 503 9.37 -20.31 12.09
N SER A 504 10.29 -19.92 12.99
CA SER A 504 11.23 -20.83 13.64
C SER A 504 11.54 -20.40 15.08
N ASP A 505 11.95 -21.37 15.91
CA ASP A 505 12.36 -21.18 17.29
C ASP A 505 13.67 -21.94 17.59
N ALA A 506 14.50 -21.38 18.48
CA ALA A 506 15.77 -21.99 18.86
C ALA A 506 16.07 -21.82 20.36
N PHE A 507 16.57 -22.89 20.98
CA PHE A 507 16.94 -22.95 22.40
C PHE A 507 18.45 -23.11 22.56
N GLY A 508 19.01 -22.55 23.65
CA GLY A 508 20.46 -22.59 23.90
C GLY A 508 21.07 -23.99 23.96
N GLY A 509 20.31 -25.00 24.41
CA GLY A 509 20.78 -26.39 24.44
C GLY A 509 21.76 -26.72 25.57
N ALA A 510 22.04 -25.77 26.46
CA ALA A 510 22.74 -26.01 27.73
C ALA A 510 22.27 -25.02 28.82
N ALA A 511 22.43 -25.41 30.09
CA ALA A 511 21.92 -24.65 31.24
C ALA A 511 22.69 -23.35 31.51
N ASN A 512 21.98 -22.29 31.89
CA ASN A 512 22.48 -20.95 32.23
C ASN A 512 23.23 -20.28 31.07
N MET A 513 22.71 -20.38 29.84
CA MET A 513 23.24 -19.63 28.70
C MET A 513 22.61 -18.25 28.56
N GLU A 514 21.34 -18.13 28.95
CA GLU A 514 20.52 -16.94 28.73
C GLU A 514 20.45 -16.50 27.25
N LEU A 515 20.33 -17.46 26.33
CA LEU A 515 20.14 -17.17 24.90
C LEU A 515 18.87 -16.31 24.71
N GLY A 516 18.96 -15.26 23.89
CA GLY A 516 17.86 -14.31 23.71
C GLY A 516 17.76 -13.27 24.82
N ARG A 517 18.80 -13.08 25.64
CA ARG A 517 18.92 -11.89 26.52
C ARG A 517 19.08 -10.60 25.73
N SER A 518 19.63 -10.67 24.51
CA SER A 518 19.62 -9.60 23.53
C SER A 518 19.40 -10.20 22.14
N VAL A 519 18.65 -9.52 21.28
CA VAL A 519 18.40 -9.86 19.87
C VAL A 519 18.50 -8.57 19.06
N ALA A 520 18.94 -8.65 17.80
CA ALA A 520 18.89 -7.53 16.87
C ALA A 520 18.92 -8.02 15.41
N ASN A 521 18.26 -7.26 14.52
CA ASN A 521 18.61 -7.25 13.10
C ASN A 521 20.09 -6.85 12.96
N ALA A 522 20.83 -7.60 12.15
CA ALA A 522 22.25 -7.39 11.88
C ALA A 522 22.50 -6.65 10.55
N GLY A 523 21.46 -6.44 9.74
CA GLY A 523 21.52 -6.03 8.33
C GLY A 523 21.80 -7.22 7.41
N ASP A 524 21.97 -6.99 6.12
CA ASP A 524 22.48 -8.01 5.19
C ASP A 524 24.01 -8.07 5.31
N ILE A 525 24.52 -9.01 6.11
CA ILE A 525 25.96 -9.18 6.36
C ILE A 525 26.64 -9.85 5.16
N ASN A 526 25.89 -10.65 4.40
CA ASN A 526 26.43 -11.60 3.44
C ASN A 526 26.25 -11.19 1.96
N GLY A 527 25.37 -10.22 1.70
CA GLY A 527 25.05 -9.61 0.41
C GLY A 527 24.12 -10.44 -0.47
N ASP A 528 23.22 -11.24 0.10
CA ASP A 528 22.24 -12.05 -0.64
C ASP A 528 20.85 -11.41 -0.75
N GLY A 529 20.65 -10.24 -0.13
CA GLY A 529 19.41 -9.47 -0.16
C GLY A 529 18.35 -9.95 0.84
N PHE A 530 18.75 -10.67 1.89
CA PHE A 530 17.93 -11.01 3.04
C PHE A 530 18.52 -10.35 4.30
N SER A 531 17.70 -10.05 5.30
CA SER A 531 18.18 -9.52 6.58
C SER A 531 18.73 -10.66 7.45
N ASP A 532 19.83 -10.41 8.15
CA ASP A 532 20.46 -11.37 9.06
C ASP A 532 20.17 -11.04 10.54
N LEU A 533 20.38 -12.03 11.42
CA LEU A 533 20.06 -11.94 12.85
C LEU A 533 21.30 -12.19 13.73
N VAL A 534 21.46 -11.38 14.78
CA VAL A 534 22.40 -11.62 15.89
C VAL A 534 21.68 -11.80 17.23
N VAL A 535 22.02 -12.88 17.96
CA VAL A 535 21.43 -13.23 19.27
C VAL A 535 22.50 -13.39 20.35
N GLY A 536 22.33 -12.73 21.49
CA GLY A 536 23.23 -12.80 22.64
C GLY A 536 22.90 -13.93 23.62
N ALA A 537 23.94 -14.56 24.16
CA ALA A 537 23.88 -15.58 25.22
C ALA A 537 24.96 -15.29 26.29
N PRO A 538 24.80 -14.26 27.14
CA PRO A 538 25.88 -13.70 27.94
C PRO A 538 26.43 -14.61 29.04
N LEU A 539 25.68 -15.61 29.50
CA LEU A 539 26.17 -16.55 30.52
C LEU A 539 26.69 -17.87 29.93
N ALA A 540 26.61 -18.04 28.61
CA ALA A 540 27.09 -19.21 27.92
C ALA A 540 28.60 -19.45 28.12
N SER A 541 28.99 -20.72 27.96
CA SER A 541 30.34 -21.22 28.26
C SER A 541 30.79 -22.20 27.18
N ASN A 542 31.85 -21.89 26.42
CA ASN A 542 32.37 -22.71 25.32
C ASN A 542 33.84 -23.12 25.53
N GLY A 543 34.21 -23.34 26.79
CA GLY A 543 35.59 -23.66 27.21
C GLY A 543 36.00 -22.91 28.46
N GLN A 544 35.41 -21.72 28.67
CA GLN A 544 35.53 -20.91 29.87
C GLN A 544 34.14 -20.60 30.46
N ALA A 545 34.05 -20.54 31.79
CA ALA A 545 32.78 -20.32 32.47
C ALA A 545 32.30 -18.86 32.31
N GLY A 546 31.08 -18.67 31.80
CA GLY A 546 30.43 -17.36 31.64
C GLY A 546 31.20 -16.41 30.73
N GLU A 547 31.88 -16.91 29.69
CA GLU A 547 32.55 -16.04 28.72
C GLU A 547 31.56 -15.28 27.83
N GLY A 548 30.36 -15.84 27.66
CA GLY A 548 29.31 -15.32 26.80
C GLY A 548 29.55 -15.67 25.33
N LEU A 549 28.46 -15.78 24.57
CA LEU A 549 28.47 -16.05 23.13
C LEU A 549 27.53 -15.08 22.41
N ALA A 550 27.79 -14.86 21.13
CA ALA A 550 26.81 -14.30 20.19
C ALA A 550 26.62 -15.28 19.03
N TRP A 551 25.37 -15.49 18.62
CA TRP A 551 24.96 -16.40 17.55
C TRP A 551 24.53 -15.56 16.35
N ILE A 552 25.07 -15.86 15.17
CA ILE A 552 24.70 -15.24 13.89
C ILE A 552 23.89 -16.26 13.10
N HIS A 553 22.77 -15.82 12.56
CA HIS A 553 21.89 -16.59 11.67
C HIS A 553 21.70 -15.78 10.40
N TYR A 554 21.93 -16.39 9.24
CA TYR A 554 21.67 -15.71 7.97
C TYR A 554 20.20 -15.83 7.55
N GLY A 555 19.69 -14.81 6.87
CA GLY A 555 18.39 -14.83 6.21
C GLY A 555 18.33 -15.85 5.07
N SER A 556 17.12 -16.17 4.60
CA SER A 556 16.92 -17.03 3.42
C SER A 556 15.46 -16.99 2.97
N ALA A 557 15.11 -17.51 1.78
CA ALA A 557 13.71 -17.57 1.31
C ALA A 557 12.71 -18.39 2.19
N ILE A 558 13.14 -18.92 3.35
CA ILE A 558 12.29 -19.54 4.39
C ILE A 558 12.61 -19.00 5.81
N GLY A 559 13.35 -17.89 5.88
CA GLY A 559 13.87 -17.25 7.08
C GLY A 559 15.09 -17.94 7.70
N PRO A 560 15.52 -17.48 8.88
CA PRO A 560 16.70 -18.00 9.56
C PRO A 560 16.48 -19.40 10.12
N GLY A 561 17.49 -20.25 9.93
CA GLY A 561 17.52 -21.60 10.49
C GLY A 561 17.68 -21.60 12.01
N ALA A 562 17.05 -22.56 12.70
CA ALA A 562 17.14 -22.72 14.15
C ALA A 562 18.56 -23.09 14.69
N SER A 563 19.53 -23.34 13.82
CA SER A 563 20.95 -23.50 14.17
C SER A 563 21.74 -22.32 13.65
N PRO A 564 22.66 -21.72 14.43
CA PRO A 564 23.46 -20.58 13.99
C PRO A 564 24.48 -20.98 12.93
N ASP A 565 24.67 -20.10 11.95
CA ASP A 565 25.70 -20.20 10.92
C ASP A 565 27.10 -19.87 11.48
N LEU A 566 27.15 -18.96 12.46
CA LEU A 566 28.38 -18.62 13.18
C LEU A 566 28.12 -18.37 14.67
N VAL A 567 29.08 -18.78 15.50
CA VAL A 567 29.09 -18.51 16.95
C VAL A 567 30.37 -17.79 17.33
N LEU A 568 30.25 -16.65 17.99
CA LEU A 568 31.35 -15.75 18.34
C LEU A 568 31.81 -15.85 19.81
N GLU A 569 33.09 -15.50 20.00
CA GLU A 569 34.10 -16.09 20.90
C GLU A 569 34.98 -15.04 21.61
N ALA A 570 34.67 -14.63 22.85
CA ALA A 570 35.53 -13.69 23.59
C ALA A 570 36.76 -14.33 24.28
N ASN A 571 36.75 -15.64 24.53
CA ASN A 571 37.81 -16.38 25.25
C ASN A 571 38.26 -15.67 26.55
N SER A 572 37.28 -15.31 27.39
CA SER A 572 37.51 -14.61 28.66
C SER A 572 36.45 -15.00 29.69
N ALA A 573 36.81 -15.86 30.64
CA ALA A 573 35.92 -16.30 31.73
C ALA A 573 35.25 -15.12 32.46
N GLY A 574 33.93 -15.19 32.64
CA GLY A 574 33.10 -14.13 33.22
C GLY A 574 32.92 -12.89 32.35
N GLY A 575 33.30 -12.93 31.06
CA GLY A 575 33.31 -11.77 30.18
C GLY A 575 31.95 -11.25 29.73
N ALA A 576 30.94 -12.13 29.70
CA ALA A 576 29.57 -11.81 29.26
C ALA A 576 29.46 -11.18 27.86
N LEU A 577 30.18 -11.72 26.88
CA LEU A 577 29.97 -11.40 25.46
C LEU A 577 28.51 -11.70 25.05
N GLY A 578 27.89 -10.78 24.31
CA GLY A 578 26.47 -10.89 23.95
C GLY A 578 25.54 -10.42 25.08
N THR A 579 26.01 -9.54 25.97
CA THR A 579 25.11 -8.80 26.87
C THR A 579 24.25 -7.80 26.08
N SER A 580 24.83 -7.22 25.04
CA SER A 580 24.16 -6.40 24.03
C SER A 580 24.72 -6.74 22.65
N VAL A 581 23.88 -6.66 21.63
CA VAL A 581 24.21 -6.92 20.22
C VAL A 581 23.43 -5.94 19.35
N ALA A 582 23.99 -5.52 18.22
CA ALA A 582 23.31 -4.74 17.20
C ALA A 582 24.02 -4.90 15.84
N SER A 583 23.36 -4.52 14.75
CA SER A 583 24.08 -4.07 13.57
C SER A 583 24.92 -2.84 13.91
N ALA A 584 26.08 -2.70 13.26
CA ALA A 584 26.87 -1.48 13.25
C ALA A 584 26.52 -0.57 12.06
N GLY A 585 25.65 -1.02 11.14
CA GLY A 585 25.56 -0.52 9.77
C GLY A 585 26.79 -0.96 8.95
N ASP A 586 26.97 -0.46 7.73
CA ASP A 586 28.25 -0.61 7.04
C ASP A 586 29.22 0.48 7.53
N VAL A 587 30.05 0.16 8.52
CA VAL A 587 31.01 1.14 9.10
C VAL A 587 32.23 1.35 8.20
N ASN A 588 32.30 0.65 7.05
CA ASN A 588 33.49 0.54 6.22
C ASN A 588 33.28 0.83 4.71
N GLY A 589 32.03 0.90 4.25
CA GLY A 589 31.59 1.23 2.90
C GLY A 589 32.04 0.20 1.86
N ASP A 590 31.89 -1.09 2.17
CA ASP A 590 32.13 -2.20 1.25
C ASP A 590 30.85 -2.89 0.74
N GLY A 591 29.67 -2.42 1.17
CA GLY A 591 28.35 -2.85 0.72
C GLY A 591 27.74 -3.97 1.55
N TYR A 592 28.26 -4.22 2.76
CA TYR A 592 27.84 -5.30 3.66
C TYR A 592 27.62 -4.77 5.07
N ALA A 593 26.60 -5.28 5.77
CA ALA A 593 26.34 -4.86 7.13
C ALA A 593 27.39 -5.43 8.12
N ASP A 594 27.90 -4.59 9.00
CA ASP A 594 28.85 -4.94 10.05
C ASP A 594 28.12 -5.17 11.39
N VAL A 595 28.75 -5.86 12.35
CA VAL A 595 28.11 -6.27 13.62
C VAL A 595 28.91 -5.80 14.84
N ILE A 596 28.21 -5.28 15.86
CA ILE A 596 28.78 -4.79 17.12
C ILE A 596 28.27 -5.59 18.33
N ILE A 597 29.19 -6.03 19.21
CA ILE A 597 28.88 -6.92 20.33
C ILE A 597 29.50 -6.44 21.64
N GLY A 598 28.67 -6.36 22.69
CA GLY A 598 29.03 -5.93 24.04
C GLY A 598 29.50 -7.05 24.97
N ALA A 599 30.57 -6.78 25.72
CA ALA A 599 31.12 -7.64 26.77
C ALA A 599 31.55 -6.79 28.01
N PRO A 600 30.58 -6.26 28.79
CA PRO A 600 30.83 -5.24 29.80
C PRO A 600 31.64 -5.72 31.01
N ASN A 601 31.76 -7.04 31.20
CA ASN A 601 32.50 -7.63 32.31
C ASN A 601 33.97 -7.97 31.96
N ILE A 602 34.42 -7.75 30.72
CA ILE A 602 35.81 -8.01 30.35
C ILE A 602 36.75 -6.88 30.81
N GLY A 603 37.82 -7.26 31.52
CA GLY A 603 38.87 -6.36 31.95
C GLY A 603 38.46 -5.53 33.16
N THR A 604 38.89 -4.26 33.21
CA THR A 604 38.53 -3.35 34.32
C THR A 604 37.35 -2.43 34.00
N GLY A 605 36.86 -2.42 32.76
CA GLY A 605 35.95 -1.40 32.25
C GLY A 605 34.94 -1.84 31.20
N GLY A 606 34.99 -3.08 30.73
CA GLY A 606 34.18 -3.57 29.60
C GLY A 606 34.89 -3.46 28.25
N ARG A 607 34.39 -4.21 27.27
CA ARG A 607 34.89 -4.24 25.89
C ARG A 607 33.76 -4.34 24.87
N ILE A 608 34.07 -3.84 23.67
CA ILE A 608 33.28 -4.03 22.44
C ILE A 608 34.12 -4.77 21.41
N PHE A 609 33.46 -5.60 20.60
CA PHE A 609 33.99 -6.22 19.40
C PHE A 609 33.17 -5.74 18.21
N VAL A 610 33.85 -5.27 17.15
CA VAL A 610 33.25 -4.95 15.85
C VAL A 610 33.76 -5.97 14.83
N HIS A 611 32.85 -6.54 14.06
CA HIS A 611 33.10 -7.56 13.05
C HIS A 611 32.57 -7.06 11.72
N HIS A 612 33.36 -7.16 10.64
CA HIS A 612 32.88 -6.74 9.32
C HIS A 612 32.15 -7.87 8.60
N GLY A 613 31.15 -7.52 7.79
CA GLY A 613 30.49 -8.39 6.84
C GLY A 613 31.36 -8.73 5.63
N GLY A 614 30.71 -9.19 4.55
CA GLY A 614 31.35 -9.46 3.28
C GLY A 614 30.73 -10.63 2.51
N PRO A 615 31.19 -10.90 1.27
CA PRO A 615 30.64 -11.92 0.36
C PRO A 615 30.86 -13.38 0.80
N ALA A 616 31.33 -13.60 2.03
CA ALA A 616 31.46 -14.90 2.67
C ALA A 616 30.72 -14.96 4.02
N GLY A 617 29.86 -13.98 4.29
CA GLY A 617 29.27 -13.70 5.59
C GLY A 617 30.26 -13.07 6.58
N LEU A 618 29.83 -12.95 7.84
CA LEU A 618 30.54 -12.23 8.89
C LEU A 618 31.96 -12.75 9.12
N ASN A 619 32.94 -11.84 9.19
CA ASN A 619 34.30 -12.20 9.55
C ASN A 619 34.40 -12.56 11.04
N PRO A 620 34.75 -13.81 11.41
CA PRO A 620 34.82 -14.23 12.81
C PRO A 620 35.97 -13.58 13.60
N VAL A 621 36.91 -12.90 12.93
CA VAL A 621 37.96 -12.11 13.57
C VAL A 621 37.52 -10.65 13.63
N ALA A 622 37.31 -10.14 14.84
CA ALA A 622 36.95 -8.74 15.06
C ALA A 622 37.95 -7.78 14.38
N SER A 623 37.45 -6.86 13.55
CA SER A 623 38.24 -5.80 12.91
C SER A 623 38.73 -4.77 13.94
N ARG A 624 37.90 -4.52 14.97
CA ARG A 624 38.18 -3.61 16.08
C ARG A 624 37.77 -4.23 17.40
N ILE A 625 38.61 -3.99 18.42
CA ILE A 625 38.28 -4.22 19.83
C ILE A 625 38.48 -2.91 20.57
N LEU A 626 37.41 -2.38 21.18
CA LEU A 626 37.43 -1.17 22.00
C LEU A 626 37.41 -1.55 23.49
N ASN A 627 38.01 -0.72 24.35
CA ASN A 627 38.13 -0.99 25.78
C ASN A 627 37.65 0.23 26.57
N GLY A 628 36.74 0.02 27.52
CA GLY A 628 36.14 1.08 28.32
C GLY A 628 37.04 1.64 29.43
N PRO A 629 36.73 2.85 29.94
CA PRO A 629 37.27 3.35 31.20
C PRO A 629 37.05 2.38 32.37
N ALA A 630 37.96 2.37 33.34
CA ALA A 630 37.85 1.47 34.48
C ALA A 630 36.58 1.77 35.32
N GLY A 631 35.75 0.75 35.55
CA GLY A 631 34.49 0.82 36.29
C GLY A 631 33.26 1.18 35.46
N SER A 632 33.39 1.56 34.18
CA SER A 632 32.28 2.16 33.43
C SER A 632 31.25 1.17 32.87
N GLN A 633 31.51 -0.13 32.87
CA GLN A 633 30.63 -1.15 32.25
C GLN A 633 30.37 -0.85 30.75
N PHE A 634 31.44 -0.51 30.03
CA PHE A 634 31.39 -0.16 28.61
C PHE A 634 30.94 -1.36 27.76
N GLY A 635 29.85 -1.17 27.01
CA GLY A 635 29.18 -2.23 26.26
C GLY A 635 28.07 -2.95 27.02
N THR A 636 27.45 -2.30 28.01
CA THR A 636 26.14 -2.73 28.53
C THR A 636 25.03 -2.56 27.49
N SER A 637 25.14 -1.53 26.65
CA SER A 637 24.28 -1.27 25.49
C SER A 637 25.13 -0.80 24.32
N VAL A 638 24.69 -1.12 23.09
CA VAL A 638 25.34 -0.77 21.82
C VAL A 638 24.28 -0.55 20.76
N HIS A 639 24.53 0.35 19.82
CA HIS A 639 23.71 0.52 18.61
C HIS A 639 24.57 1.15 17.51
N THR A 640 24.15 1.01 16.25
CA THR A 640 24.54 1.98 15.22
C THR A 640 23.93 3.35 15.56
N THR A 641 24.58 4.45 15.19
CA THR A 641 23.94 5.77 15.20
C THR A 641 23.43 6.18 13.83
N GLY A 642 23.45 5.27 12.85
CA GLY A 642 23.39 5.67 11.44
C GLY A 642 24.65 6.42 11.03
N ASP A 643 24.56 7.14 9.92
CA ASP A 643 25.61 8.04 9.43
C ASP A 643 25.31 9.45 9.99
N ILE A 644 25.95 9.82 11.11
CA ILE A 644 25.63 11.07 11.83
C ILE A 644 26.28 12.31 11.21
N ASN A 645 27.10 12.13 10.18
CA ASN A 645 27.80 13.19 9.44
C ASN A 645 27.62 13.14 7.91
N SER A 646 26.72 12.29 7.42
CA SER A 646 26.43 12.04 5.99
C SER A 646 27.67 11.80 5.14
N ASP A 647 28.71 11.15 5.69
CA ASP A 647 29.97 10.92 4.98
C ASP A 647 30.04 9.60 4.18
N GLY A 648 28.97 8.80 4.26
CA GLY A 648 28.80 7.54 3.56
C GLY A 648 29.26 6.31 4.34
N TYR A 649 29.61 6.46 5.62
CA TYR A 649 29.96 5.35 6.52
C TYR A 649 29.04 5.35 7.74
N ALA A 650 28.61 4.17 8.18
CA ALA A 650 27.84 4.06 9.41
C ALA A 650 28.72 4.30 10.66
N ASP A 651 28.11 4.92 11.66
CA ASP A 651 28.73 5.24 12.95
C ASP A 651 28.11 4.39 14.08
N ILE A 652 28.74 4.40 15.26
CA ILE A 652 28.30 3.60 16.41
C ILE A 652 28.26 4.39 17.72
N ILE A 653 27.32 4.00 18.60
CA ILE A 653 27.23 4.44 19.99
C ILE A 653 27.35 3.26 20.96
N ILE A 654 28.07 3.49 22.05
CA ILE A 654 28.32 2.50 23.10
C ILE A 654 28.01 3.11 24.47
N GLY A 655 27.08 2.47 25.19
CA GLY A 655 26.69 2.83 26.55
C GLY A 655 27.68 2.30 27.60
N ALA A 656 27.87 3.09 28.66
CA ALA A 656 28.77 2.80 29.77
C ALA A 656 28.17 3.35 31.10
N PRO A 657 27.03 2.78 31.56
CA PRO A 657 26.22 3.35 32.65
C PRO A 657 26.93 3.37 34.00
N GLY A 658 27.86 2.45 34.27
CA GLY A 658 28.68 2.47 35.48
C GLY A 658 29.60 3.70 35.60
N GLY A 659 29.74 4.47 34.51
CA GLY A 659 30.39 5.79 34.50
C GLY A 659 29.44 6.97 34.25
N GLY A 660 28.16 6.74 33.95
CA GLY A 660 27.22 7.75 33.46
C GLY A 660 27.63 8.32 32.09
N LEU A 661 28.03 7.46 31.14
CA LEU A 661 28.61 7.86 29.86
C LEU A 661 27.96 7.11 28.68
N ALA A 662 27.86 7.79 27.54
CA ALA A 662 27.77 7.16 26.22
C ALA A 662 28.87 7.70 25.29
N MET A 663 29.40 6.89 24.39
CA MET A 663 30.52 7.24 23.52
C MET A 663 30.23 6.93 22.06
N ILE A 664 30.46 7.91 21.19
CA ILE A 664 30.26 7.81 19.74
C ILE A 664 31.63 7.63 19.05
N TYR A 665 31.67 6.78 18.04
CA TYR A 665 32.83 6.55 17.18
C TYR A 665 32.38 6.60 15.72
N LEU A 666 33.09 7.38 14.90
CA LEU A 666 32.76 7.48 13.48
C LEU A 666 33.32 6.31 12.67
N GLY A 667 32.59 5.96 11.60
CA GLY A 667 32.98 5.10 10.50
C GLY A 667 34.10 5.69 9.64
N SER A 668 34.55 4.91 8.66
CA SER A 668 35.44 5.35 7.57
C SER A 668 35.71 4.18 6.62
N ALA A 669 36.31 4.43 5.46
CA ALA A 669 36.89 3.40 4.58
C ALA A 669 37.92 2.43 5.22
N ALA A 670 38.23 2.55 6.51
CA ALA A 670 39.06 1.63 7.29
C ALA A 670 38.30 0.96 8.46
N GLY A 671 36.98 1.09 8.49
CA GLY A 671 36.12 0.76 9.62
C GLY A 671 36.31 1.71 10.82
N ILE A 672 35.71 1.33 11.95
CA ILE A 672 35.80 2.09 13.21
C ILE A 672 37.24 2.28 13.69
N GLY A 673 37.57 3.51 14.08
CA GLY A 673 38.86 3.91 14.65
C GLY A 673 39.08 3.49 16.12
N THR A 674 40.05 4.12 16.78
CA THR A 674 40.20 4.06 18.26
C THR A 674 40.07 5.43 18.92
N GLY A 675 39.83 6.48 18.13
CA GLY A 675 39.50 7.80 18.64
C GLY A 675 38.01 7.86 18.93
N ILE A 676 37.64 8.26 20.14
CA ILE A 676 36.26 8.62 20.47
C ILE A 676 35.97 9.94 19.75
N HIS A 677 34.85 10.01 19.03
CA HIS A 677 34.37 11.23 18.41
C HIS A 677 33.75 12.16 19.47
N ALA A 678 32.73 11.66 20.19
CA ALA A 678 32.04 12.37 21.25
C ALA A 678 31.85 11.52 22.51
N THR A 679 31.72 12.17 23.68
CA THR A 679 31.38 11.54 24.95
C THR A 679 30.25 12.31 25.61
N LEU A 680 29.08 11.67 25.66
CA LEU A 680 27.84 12.21 26.19
C LEU A 680 27.67 11.80 27.66
N ASN A 681 27.08 12.67 28.48
CA ASN A 681 26.83 12.45 29.92
C ASN A 681 25.85 13.49 30.47
N ASP A 682 25.07 13.12 31.48
CA ASP A 682 24.24 14.02 32.31
C ASP A 682 24.99 14.61 33.52
N GLY A 683 26.17 14.08 33.83
CA GLY A 683 27.02 14.48 34.94
C GLY A 683 26.92 13.59 36.19
N SER A 684 26.12 12.51 36.16
CA SER A 684 25.92 11.61 37.31
C SER A 684 25.96 10.12 36.94
N ALA A 685 26.98 9.42 37.42
CA ALA A 685 27.05 7.96 37.32
C ALA A 685 26.02 7.20 38.19
N ALA A 686 25.23 7.91 39.01
CA ALA A 686 24.15 7.31 39.79
C ALA A 686 22.84 7.19 38.99
N ASP A 687 22.68 8.01 37.95
CA ASP A 687 21.43 8.16 37.19
C ASP A 687 21.36 7.11 36.05
N LEU A 688 22.49 6.42 35.82
CA LEU A 688 22.74 5.35 34.85
C LEU A 688 22.66 5.80 33.38
N PHE A 689 23.05 7.05 33.08
CA PHE A 689 23.16 7.56 31.72
C PHE A 689 23.96 6.60 30.80
N GLY A 690 23.34 6.23 29.67
CA GLY A 690 23.88 5.23 28.76
C GLY A 690 23.54 3.79 29.16
N ALA A 691 22.54 3.58 30.03
CA ALA A 691 21.97 2.25 30.28
C ALA A 691 21.35 1.69 29.00
N SER A 692 20.65 2.53 28.25
CA SER A 692 20.13 2.30 26.91
C SER A 692 20.68 3.38 25.97
N VAL A 693 20.99 2.99 24.73
CA VAL A 693 21.44 3.87 23.65
C VAL A 693 20.81 3.38 22.36
N GLY A 694 20.46 4.29 21.47
CA GLY A 694 19.95 3.97 20.14
C GLY A 694 20.22 5.09 19.15
N THR A 695 19.97 4.80 17.89
CA THR A 695 19.61 5.85 16.93
C THR A 695 18.23 6.40 17.35
N ALA A 696 18.09 7.72 17.46
CA ALA A 696 16.79 8.33 17.17
C ALA A 696 16.61 8.44 15.64
N GLY A 697 17.76 8.48 14.95
CA GLY A 697 18.01 8.97 13.62
C GLY A 697 17.39 10.31 13.39
N ASP A 698 17.18 10.68 12.14
CA ASP A 698 16.84 12.03 11.77
C ASP A 698 15.39 12.34 12.23
N VAL A 699 15.24 13.13 13.30
CA VAL A 699 13.94 13.43 13.94
C VAL A 699 13.60 14.91 13.94
N ASN A 700 14.60 15.80 13.83
CA ASN A 700 14.41 17.16 13.32
C ASN A 700 14.36 17.18 11.81
N GLY A 701 15.11 16.29 11.20
CA GLY A 701 15.25 16.26 9.80
C GLY A 701 16.29 17.25 9.27
N ASP A 702 17.49 16.77 8.95
CA ASP A 702 18.51 17.53 8.22
C ASP A 702 19.41 16.67 7.31
N GLY A 703 19.14 15.37 7.22
CA GLY A 703 19.90 14.37 6.46
C GLY A 703 20.95 13.65 7.29
N PHE A 704 21.14 14.06 8.55
CA PHE A 704 22.06 13.46 9.50
C PHE A 704 21.27 12.59 10.48
N SER A 705 21.86 11.51 11.01
CA SER A 705 21.17 10.71 12.02
C SER A 705 21.33 11.27 13.43
N ASP A 706 20.23 11.34 14.19
CA ASP A 706 20.23 11.74 15.60
C ASP A 706 20.32 10.54 16.56
N VAL A 707 20.59 10.83 17.82
CA VAL A 707 20.95 9.84 18.84
C VAL A 707 20.09 9.98 20.09
N ILE A 708 19.57 8.86 20.58
CA ILE A 708 18.76 8.76 21.80
C ILE A 708 19.52 8.01 22.91
N VAL A 709 19.53 8.57 24.12
CA VAL A 709 20.23 8.00 25.29
C VAL A 709 19.36 8.06 26.56
N GLY A 710 19.19 6.93 27.23
CA GLY A 710 18.44 6.83 28.48
C GLY A 710 19.28 7.00 29.75
N SER A 711 18.68 7.64 30.76
CA SER A 711 19.16 7.76 32.15
C SER A 711 18.04 7.35 33.13
N PRO A 712 17.79 6.04 33.31
CA PRO A 712 16.56 5.53 33.94
C PRO A 712 16.47 5.66 35.46
N GLU A 713 17.55 6.05 36.14
CA GLU A 713 17.54 6.36 37.58
C GLU A 713 17.65 7.87 37.87
N GLN A 714 17.56 8.73 36.84
CA GLN A 714 17.56 10.18 37.00
C GLN A 714 16.32 10.70 37.76
N GLU A 715 16.53 11.72 38.59
CA GLU A 715 15.48 12.44 39.35
C GLU A 715 15.36 13.90 38.87
N ASN A 716 14.20 14.32 38.36
CA ASN A 716 13.91 15.71 37.95
C ASN A 716 12.76 16.36 38.74
N GLY A 717 12.29 15.69 39.79
CA GLY A 717 11.21 16.13 40.67
C GLY A 717 10.62 14.96 41.44
N GLN A 718 10.64 13.78 40.81
CA GLN A 718 10.20 12.50 41.35
C GLN A 718 11.41 11.55 41.48
N VAL A 719 11.30 10.59 42.41
CA VAL A 719 12.36 9.59 42.67
C VAL A 719 12.36 8.55 41.55
N ASN A 720 13.52 8.29 40.93
CA ASN A 720 13.72 7.31 39.85
C ASN A 720 12.65 7.39 38.74
N GLU A 721 12.23 8.59 38.33
CA GLU A 721 11.29 8.72 37.22
C GLU A 721 11.93 8.36 35.88
N GLY A 722 13.22 8.66 35.73
CA GLY A 722 14.01 8.40 34.55
C GLY A 722 13.81 9.47 33.48
N MET A 723 14.85 9.69 32.68
CA MET A 723 14.87 10.66 31.59
C MET A 723 15.53 10.07 30.34
N VAL A 724 15.25 10.70 29.20
CA VAL A 724 15.88 10.40 27.91
C VAL A 724 16.36 11.70 27.26
N PHE A 725 17.47 11.63 26.52
CA PHE A 725 18.10 12.77 25.84
C PHE A 725 18.26 12.48 24.35
N ILE A 726 17.90 13.44 23.51
CA ILE A 726 18.01 13.39 22.05
C ILE A 726 19.05 14.42 21.58
N TYR A 727 20.00 13.99 20.75
CA TYR A 727 21.11 14.80 20.23
C TYR A 727 21.11 14.76 18.71
N HIS A 728 21.03 15.91 18.04
CA HIS A 728 21.00 15.96 16.58
C HIS A 728 22.36 15.65 15.92
N GLY A 729 22.32 15.09 14.71
CA GLY A 729 23.46 14.94 13.80
C GLY A 729 23.90 16.27 13.19
N SER A 730 24.97 16.25 12.38
CA SER A 730 25.45 17.38 11.55
C SER A 730 26.64 16.95 10.69
N GLU A 731 27.05 17.74 9.69
CA GLU A 731 28.28 17.52 8.89
C GLU A 731 29.56 17.30 9.75
N LEU A 732 29.55 17.74 11.01
CA LEU A 732 30.66 17.57 11.95
C LEU A 732 30.47 16.41 12.95
N GLY A 733 29.45 15.57 12.77
CA GLY A 733 28.98 14.58 13.73
C GLY A 733 28.01 15.17 14.74
N ILE A 734 28.06 14.73 16.00
CA ILE A 734 26.96 15.01 16.95
C ILE A 734 26.97 16.45 17.49
N VAL A 735 25.81 17.08 17.53
CA VAL A 735 25.59 18.39 18.15
C VAL A 735 25.53 18.25 19.68
N THR A 736 26.18 19.16 20.41
CA THR A 736 26.13 19.21 21.88
C THR A 736 25.97 20.64 22.41
N PRO A 737 25.18 20.88 23.49
CA PRO A 737 24.41 19.91 24.29
C PRO A 737 23.25 19.26 23.52
N PHE A 738 22.57 18.30 24.16
CA PHE A 738 21.36 17.67 23.61
C PHE A 738 20.32 18.73 23.20
N ALA A 739 19.50 18.40 22.20
CA ALA A 739 18.46 19.27 21.69
C ALA A 739 17.21 19.22 22.58
N THR A 740 16.73 18.01 22.88
CA THR A 740 15.54 17.76 23.70
C THR A 740 15.82 16.70 24.77
N SER A 741 15.14 16.82 25.91
CA SER A 741 15.07 15.79 26.94
C SER A 741 13.62 15.47 27.28
N LEU A 742 13.30 14.19 27.44
CA LEU A 742 11.94 13.68 27.69
C LEU A 742 11.82 13.09 29.10
N GLU A 743 10.63 13.23 29.68
CA GLU A 743 10.22 12.69 30.99
C GLU A 743 8.70 12.45 31.02
N ILE A 744 8.23 11.59 31.92
CA ILE A 744 6.79 11.30 32.10
C ILE A 744 6.26 11.65 33.50
N ASN A 745 7.05 12.36 34.31
CA ASN A 745 6.67 12.88 35.63
C ASN A 745 6.09 11.82 36.62
N SER A 746 6.57 10.56 36.53
CA SER A 746 6.01 9.42 37.26
C SER A 746 7.07 8.72 38.13
N ALA A 747 6.88 8.73 39.45
CA ALA A 747 7.86 8.25 40.42
C ALA A 747 8.10 6.73 40.32
N ASN A 748 9.36 6.34 40.21
CA ASN A 748 9.87 4.97 40.03
C ASN A 748 9.57 4.33 38.67
N ALA A 749 9.00 5.05 37.69
CA ALA A 749 8.65 4.48 36.39
C ALA A 749 9.86 3.98 35.58
N ARG A 750 11.07 4.50 35.85
CA ARG A 750 12.32 4.20 35.12
C ARG A 750 12.20 4.41 33.62
N PHE A 751 11.62 5.53 33.22
CA PHE A 751 11.55 5.96 31.83
C PHE A 751 12.96 6.05 31.21
N GLY A 752 13.14 5.54 30.00
CA GLY A 752 14.47 5.39 29.39
C GLY A 752 15.20 4.10 29.76
N THR A 753 14.53 3.11 30.36
CA THR A 753 15.13 1.77 30.56
C THR A 753 15.44 1.10 29.22
N SER A 754 14.60 1.33 28.22
CA SER A 754 14.83 0.97 26.81
C SER A 754 14.44 2.17 25.93
N VAL A 755 15.16 2.35 24.81
CA VAL A 755 14.96 3.42 23.83
C VAL A 755 15.25 2.88 22.44
N ALA A 756 14.52 3.37 21.43
CA ALA A 756 14.81 3.16 20.01
C ALA A 756 14.17 4.30 19.18
N GLY A 757 14.58 4.43 17.92
CA GLY A 757 13.70 4.95 16.88
C GLY A 757 12.44 4.08 16.78
N ALA A 758 11.36 4.66 16.30
CA ALA A 758 10.07 4.00 16.11
C ALA A 758 9.64 3.94 14.63
N GLY A 759 10.43 4.52 13.73
CA GLY A 759 10.06 4.73 12.35
C GLY A 759 9.27 6.03 12.13
N ASP A 760 8.82 6.24 10.89
CA ASP A 760 7.82 7.25 10.50
C ASP A 760 6.43 6.62 10.72
N THR A 761 5.88 6.73 11.95
CA THR A 761 4.68 5.96 12.35
C THR A 761 3.36 6.64 11.95
N ASP A 762 3.41 7.91 11.55
CA ASP A 762 2.25 8.69 11.08
C ASP A 762 2.29 9.10 9.59
N GLY A 763 3.44 8.91 8.92
CA GLY A 763 3.64 9.15 7.50
C GLY A 763 3.99 10.60 7.16
N ASP A 764 4.29 11.46 8.15
CA ASP A 764 4.54 12.88 7.95
C ASP A 764 5.93 13.19 7.33
N GLY A 765 6.85 12.23 7.36
CA GLY A 765 8.20 12.33 6.80
C GLY A 765 9.32 12.29 7.85
N PHE A 766 9.03 12.72 9.07
CA PHE A 766 9.95 12.73 10.20
C PHE A 766 9.90 11.39 10.93
N TYR A 767 10.85 11.15 11.83
CA TYR A 767 10.87 9.92 12.61
C TYR A 767 10.55 10.14 14.06
N ASP A 768 9.93 9.10 14.59
CA ASP A 768 9.42 9.02 15.93
C ASP A 768 10.39 8.26 16.82
N VAL A 769 10.28 8.43 18.13
CA VAL A 769 11.07 7.67 19.11
C VAL A 769 10.17 6.94 20.09
N VAL A 770 10.53 5.68 20.39
CA VAL A 770 9.85 4.87 21.40
C VAL A 770 10.72 4.74 22.66
N VAL A 771 10.11 4.97 23.82
CA VAL A 771 10.78 4.88 25.12
C VAL A 771 10.01 3.99 26.09
N GLY A 772 10.69 3.02 26.69
CA GLY A 772 10.12 2.11 27.68
C GLY A 772 10.24 2.61 29.13
N ALA A 773 9.19 2.38 29.92
CA ALA A 773 9.09 2.65 31.35
C ALA A 773 8.49 1.42 32.09
N PRO A 774 9.29 0.36 32.34
CA PRO A 774 8.79 -0.94 32.79
C PRO A 774 8.24 -1.00 34.21
N LEU A 775 8.39 0.07 35.01
CA LEU A 775 7.81 0.18 36.35
C LEU A 775 6.72 1.26 36.43
N TYR A 776 6.24 1.74 35.28
CA TYR A 776 5.10 2.63 35.21
C TYR A 776 3.83 1.97 35.80
N SER A 777 2.94 2.78 36.38
CA SER A 777 1.76 2.34 37.12
C SER A 777 0.61 3.36 36.98
N ASN A 778 -0.51 2.96 36.39
CA ASN A 778 -1.69 3.79 36.08
C ASN A 778 -3.01 3.15 36.56
N GLY A 779 -2.93 2.33 37.59
CA GLY A 779 -4.08 1.62 38.19
C GLY A 779 -3.64 0.29 38.76
N GLN A 780 -2.69 -0.34 38.06
CA GLN A 780 -2.01 -1.55 38.45
C GLN A 780 -0.59 -1.19 38.87
N ILE A 781 0.06 -2.07 39.63
CA ILE A 781 1.44 -1.88 40.09
C ILE A 781 2.37 -2.51 39.07
N ASP A 782 3.41 -1.78 38.66
CA ASP A 782 4.48 -2.23 37.77
C ASP A 782 3.96 -2.86 36.45
N GLU A 783 2.83 -2.34 35.92
CA GLU A 783 2.27 -2.83 34.65
C GLU A 783 3.16 -2.47 33.46
N GLY A 784 3.83 -1.32 33.57
CA GLY A 784 4.75 -0.80 32.57
C GLY A 784 4.02 -0.13 31.39
N ALA A 785 4.77 0.67 30.64
CA ALA A 785 4.31 1.29 29.41
C ALA A 785 5.49 1.54 28.46
N ALA A 786 5.17 1.69 27.18
CA ALA A 786 6.03 2.37 26.21
C ALA A 786 5.36 3.68 25.76
N PHE A 787 6.16 4.66 25.37
CA PHE A 787 5.71 5.98 24.93
C PHE A 787 6.35 6.27 23.58
N VAL A 788 5.52 6.51 22.56
CA VAL A 788 5.97 6.96 21.23
C VAL A 788 5.82 8.47 21.16
N PHE A 789 6.87 9.19 20.76
CA PHE A 789 6.87 10.64 20.60
C PHE A 789 7.19 10.99 19.15
N TYR A 790 6.37 11.85 18.56
CA TYR A 790 6.47 12.16 17.14
C TYR A 790 7.63 13.10 16.79
N GLY A 791 8.21 12.86 15.61
CA GLY A 791 9.15 13.76 14.92
C GLY A 791 8.50 15.08 14.52
N SER A 792 9.33 16.02 14.05
CA SER A 792 8.88 17.26 13.40
C SER A 792 10.08 18.03 12.84
N PRO A 793 9.89 19.08 12.02
CA PRO A 793 10.95 20.04 11.64
C PRO A 793 11.76 20.63 12.80
N ALA A 794 11.24 20.55 14.04
CA ALA A 794 11.84 21.05 15.27
C ALA A 794 12.58 19.99 16.11
N GLY A 795 12.60 18.73 15.66
CA GLY A 795 12.92 17.57 16.49
C GLY A 795 11.68 17.03 17.21
N ILE A 796 11.90 16.18 18.22
CA ILE A 796 10.81 15.52 18.95
C ILE A 796 9.91 16.50 19.71
N VAL A 797 8.59 16.39 19.48
CA VAL A 797 7.58 17.19 20.18
C VAL A 797 7.10 16.49 21.45
N ALA A 798 7.68 16.87 22.59
CA ALA A 798 7.40 16.27 23.92
C ALA A 798 5.92 16.27 24.38
N ALA A 799 5.04 17.05 23.75
CA ALA A 799 3.60 17.10 24.06
C ALA A 799 2.74 16.12 23.25
N GLY A 800 3.31 15.45 22.23
CA GLY A 800 2.59 14.62 21.25
C GLY A 800 2.55 13.12 21.54
N SER A 801 2.88 12.66 22.75
CA SER A 801 3.14 11.23 22.96
C SER A 801 1.91 10.31 22.96
N THR A 802 1.97 9.19 22.26
CA THR A 802 1.03 8.06 22.44
C THR A 802 1.55 7.10 23.50
N THR A 803 0.73 6.85 24.53
CA THR A 803 1.04 5.87 25.58
C THR A 803 0.54 4.47 25.19
N LEU A 804 1.45 3.50 25.20
CA LEU A 804 1.20 2.09 24.97
C LEU A 804 1.23 1.37 26.34
N GLU A 805 0.06 1.23 26.98
CA GLU A 805 -0.09 0.56 28.27
C GLU A 805 -1.06 -0.64 28.21
N ARG A 806 -0.97 -1.53 29.20
CA ARG A 806 -1.92 -2.63 29.41
C ARG A 806 -2.18 -2.79 30.90
N ASN A 807 -3.45 -3.04 31.24
CA ASN A 807 -3.99 -3.21 32.59
C ASN A 807 -3.51 -4.48 33.34
N TRP A 808 -2.22 -4.84 33.26
CA TRP A 808 -1.62 -6.11 33.72
C TRP A 808 -0.56 -5.88 34.80
N ALA A 809 -0.89 -6.17 36.06
CA ALA A 809 0.03 -5.95 37.18
C ALA A 809 1.34 -6.77 37.07
N ASP A 810 2.47 -6.14 37.37
CA ASP A 810 3.85 -6.65 37.29
C ASP A 810 4.26 -7.21 35.92
N ALA A 811 3.54 -6.91 34.83
CA ALA A 811 3.89 -7.40 33.48
C ALA A 811 5.15 -6.74 32.88
N ARG A 812 5.47 -5.53 33.34
CA ARG A 812 6.65 -4.72 32.96
C ARG A 812 6.76 -4.45 31.46
N LEU A 813 5.66 -4.05 30.85
CA LEU A 813 5.61 -3.59 29.47
C LEU A 813 6.62 -2.43 29.25
N GLY A 814 7.35 -2.45 28.14
CA GLY A 814 8.43 -1.49 27.88
C GLY A 814 9.76 -1.87 28.54
N SER A 815 9.93 -3.10 29.01
CA SER A 815 11.25 -3.62 29.42
C SER A 815 12.23 -3.68 28.24
N SER A 816 11.70 -3.91 27.04
CA SER A 816 12.39 -3.72 25.76
C SER A 816 11.42 -3.09 24.76
N VAL A 817 11.95 -2.26 23.87
CA VAL A 817 11.24 -1.60 22.76
C VAL A 817 12.14 -1.63 21.54
N ALA A 818 11.55 -1.72 20.36
CA ALA A 818 12.22 -1.48 19.08
C ALA A 818 11.20 -1.04 18.04
N GLU A 819 11.67 -0.34 17.02
CA GLU A 819 11.02 -0.34 15.70
C GLU A 819 10.84 -1.78 15.21
N ALA A 820 9.68 -2.06 14.63
CA ALA A 820 9.37 -3.31 13.95
C ALA A 820 9.52 -3.20 12.43
N GLY A 821 9.63 -1.97 11.89
CA GLY A 821 9.51 -1.66 10.47
C GLY A 821 8.04 -1.68 10.03
N ASP A 822 7.80 -1.59 8.73
CA ASP A 822 6.48 -1.81 8.14
C ASP A 822 6.22 -3.34 8.09
N ILE A 823 5.55 -3.89 9.12
CA ILE A 823 5.28 -5.34 9.23
C ILE A 823 4.06 -5.76 8.43
N ASN A 824 3.17 -4.81 8.11
CA ASN A 824 1.85 -5.09 7.53
C ASN A 824 1.75 -4.69 6.05
N GLY A 825 2.74 -3.97 5.53
CA GLY A 825 2.90 -3.54 4.15
C GLY A 825 2.15 -2.26 3.76
N ASP A 826 1.59 -1.50 4.71
CA ASP A 826 0.79 -0.28 4.45
C ASP A 826 1.62 1.00 4.27
N GLY A 827 2.92 0.96 4.62
CA GLY A 827 3.86 2.06 4.44
C GLY A 827 4.01 2.99 5.64
N TYR A 828 3.33 2.73 6.75
CA TYR A 828 3.64 3.36 8.05
C TYR A 828 4.54 2.42 8.86
N ALA A 829 5.38 2.97 9.72
CA ALA A 829 6.22 2.14 10.59
C ALA A 829 5.45 1.59 11.80
N ASP A 830 5.71 0.33 12.15
CA ASP A 830 5.16 -0.36 13.30
C ASP A 830 6.21 -0.47 14.43
N VAL A 831 5.74 -0.67 15.68
CA VAL A 831 6.60 -0.75 16.88
C VAL A 831 6.36 -2.05 17.65
N VAL A 832 7.43 -2.66 18.14
CA VAL A 832 7.39 -3.86 19.00
C VAL A 832 7.78 -3.53 20.45
N VAL A 833 7.01 -4.05 21.40
CA VAL A 833 7.20 -3.80 22.85
C VAL A 833 7.15 -5.11 23.63
N GLY A 834 8.14 -5.31 24.51
CA GLY A 834 8.25 -6.49 25.36
C GLY A 834 7.65 -6.31 26.78
N ALA A 835 6.91 -7.31 27.23
CA ALA A 835 6.35 -7.46 28.58
C ALA A 835 6.81 -8.80 29.21
N PRO A 836 8.07 -8.91 29.68
CA PRO A 836 8.69 -10.18 30.04
C PRO A 836 8.08 -10.87 31.27
N LEU A 837 7.33 -10.16 32.11
CA LEU A 837 6.70 -10.74 33.30
C LEU A 837 5.18 -10.89 33.15
N TYR A 838 4.65 -10.79 31.92
CA TYR A 838 3.26 -11.12 31.65
C TYR A 838 2.90 -12.55 32.11
N GLU A 839 1.76 -12.67 32.78
CA GLU A 839 1.15 -13.94 33.21
C GLU A 839 -0.20 -14.17 32.50
N ASN A 840 -0.34 -15.25 31.73
CA ASN A 840 -1.67 -15.72 31.32
C ASN A 840 -2.35 -16.43 32.52
N THR A 841 -3.47 -15.88 32.96
CA THR A 841 -4.12 -16.24 34.24
C THR A 841 -4.58 -17.70 34.28
N GLY A 842 -3.77 -18.57 34.90
CA GLY A 842 -4.22 -19.91 35.33
C GLY A 842 -3.21 -21.05 35.17
N THR A 843 -2.15 -20.91 34.38
CA THR A 843 -1.24 -22.04 34.09
C THR A 843 0.26 -21.71 34.11
N GLN A 844 0.68 -20.48 33.80
CA GLN A 844 2.09 -20.14 33.57
C GLN A 844 2.46 -18.80 34.22
N VAL A 845 3.49 -18.84 35.07
CA VAL A 845 4.06 -17.68 35.79
C VAL A 845 5.25 -17.15 34.99
N ASP A 846 5.45 -15.84 34.91
CA ASP A 846 6.59 -15.18 34.22
C ASP A 846 6.84 -15.72 32.79
N GLU A 847 5.79 -15.99 32.00
CA GLU A 847 5.98 -16.50 30.63
C GLU A 847 6.45 -15.41 29.66
N GLY A 848 5.98 -14.18 29.87
CA GLY A 848 6.25 -13.02 29.04
C GLY A 848 5.47 -12.99 27.73
N GLN A 849 5.31 -11.78 27.19
CA GLN A 849 4.66 -11.51 25.91
C GLN A 849 5.42 -10.44 25.12
N VAL A 850 5.35 -10.54 23.79
CA VAL A 850 5.74 -9.50 22.84
C VAL A 850 4.47 -8.94 22.19
N LEU A 851 4.34 -7.62 22.12
CA LEU A 851 3.20 -6.91 21.54
C LEU A 851 3.65 -6.08 20.35
N VAL A 852 2.88 -6.09 19.26
CA VAL A 852 3.11 -5.25 18.08
C VAL A 852 1.98 -4.22 17.98
N TYR A 853 2.38 -2.97 17.77
CA TYR A 853 1.53 -1.79 17.67
C TYR A 853 1.74 -1.18 16.28
N ARG A 854 0.65 -0.91 15.57
CA ARG A 854 0.73 -0.53 14.16
C ARG A 854 0.68 0.97 13.93
N GLY A 855 1.46 1.43 12.96
CA GLY A 855 1.40 2.78 12.40
C GLY A 855 0.06 3.06 11.71
N SER A 856 -0.20 4.33 11.38
CA SER A 856 -1.40 4.73 10.64
C SER A 856 -1.29 6.20 10.21
N PRO A 857 -2.14 6.72 9.29
CA PRO A 857 -2.19 8.16 8.97
C PRO A 857 -2.67 9.07 10.12
N SER A 858 -2.76 8.54 11.35
CA SER A 858 -3.03 9.28 12.59
C SER A 858 -2.02 8.93 13.70
N GLY A 859 -0.88 8.35 13.33
CA GLY A 859 0.15 7.81 14.21
C GLY A 859 -0.22 6.45 14.80
N ILE A 860 0.63 5.98 15.70
CA ILE A 860 0.53 4.63 16.25
C ILE A 860 -0.75 4.43 17.08
N GLN A 861 -1.44 3.31 16.85
CA GLN A 861 -2.69 3.03 17.58
C GLN A 861 -2.41 2.38 18.95
N PRO A 862 -2.96 2.90 20.07
CA PRO A 862 -2.64 2.41 21.42
C PRO A 862 -3.24 1.03 21.77
N PHE A 863 -4.03 0.44 20.86
CA PHE A 863 -4.57 -0.91 20.99
C PHE A 863 -3.72 -1.86 20.15
N ALA A 864 -2.83 -2.62 20.77
CA ALA A 864 -2.04 -3.64 20.07
C ALA A 864 -2.97 -4.64 19.37
N TYR A 865 -2.76 -4.82 18.06
CA TYR A 865 -3.52 -5.74 17.20
C TYR A 865 -3.02 -7.18 17.29
N ASP A 866 -1.72 -7.37 17.55
CA ASP A 866 -1.08 -8.70 17.60
C ASP A 866 -0.22 -8.85 18.88
N GLY A 867 -0.22 -10.06 19.48
CA GLY A 867 0.40 -10.31 20.78
C GLY A 867 0.90 -11.74 20.98
N ILE A 868 2.21 -11.93 20.92
CA ILE A 868 2.91 -13.22 20.88
C ILE A 868 3.31 -13.67 22.30
N GLN A 869 2.75 -14.79 22.76
CA GLN A 869 2.99 -15.32 24.13
C GLN A 869 4.14 -16.32 24.21
N GLY A 870 4.89 -16.26 25.32
CA GLY A 870 5.96 -17.21 25.62
C GLY A 870 5.49 -18.65 25.69
N ASN A 871 4.29 -18.91 26.22
CA ASN A 871 3.66 -20.22 26.39
C ASN A 871 4.51 -21.24 27.20
N VAL A 872 5.46 -20.75 28.00
CA VAL A 872 6.39 -21.53 28.82
C VAL A 872 6.61 -20.77 30.13
N ALA A 873 6.35 -21.41 31.27
CA ALA A 873 6.52 -20.77 32.58
C ALA A 873 8.00 -20.40 32.85
N GLY A 874 8.22 -19.17 33.32
CA GLY A 874 9.54 -18.61 33.61
C GLY A 874 10.35 -18.24 32.37
N HIS A 875 9.77 -18.25 31.17
CA HIS A 875 10.47 -18.00 29.91
C HIS A 875 10.97 -16.56 29.79
N GLN A 876 10.21 -15.60 30.33
CA GLN A 876 10.45 -14.17 30.19
C GLN A 876 10.55 -13.70 28.73
N PHE A 877 9.64 -14.19 27.89
CA PHE A 877 9.57 -13.82 26.47
C PHE A 877 9.26 -12.32 26.30
N GLY A 878 10.01 -11.63 25.46
CA GLY A 878 9.97 -10.16 25.37
C GLY A 878 10.89 -9.45 26.36
N ALA A 879 11.85 -10.16 26.97
CA ALA A 879 12.94 -9.51 27.71
C ALA A 879 13.90 -8.75 26.76
N ALA A 880 13.94 -9.17 25.49
CA ALA A 880 14.50 -8.41 24.38
C ALA A 880 13.57 -8.56 23.17
N VAL A 881 13.43 -7.50 22.38
CA VAL A 881 12.69 -7.47 21.11
C VAL A 881 13.50 -6.71 20.07
N ALA A 882 13.28 -7.03 18.80
CA ALA A 882 13.78 -6.27 17.66
C ALA A 882 12.85 -6.48 16.46
N GLY A 883 12.69 -5.47 15.60
CA GLY A 883 12.39 -5.73 14.20
C GLY A 883 13.51 -6.58 13.59
N GLY A 884 13.14 -7.54 12.75
CA GLY A 884 14.08 -8.42 12.04
C GLY A 884 14.60 -7.84 10.72
N GLY A 885 13.97 -6.75 10.23
CA GLY A 885 13.98 -6.46 8.81
C GLY A 885 13.21 -7.54 8.04
N ASP A 886 13.44 -7.65 6.74
CA ASP A 886 12.93 -8.74 5.92
C ASP A 886 13.89 -9.93 6.00
N LEU A 887 13.66 -10.87 6.94
CA LEU A 887 14.56 -12.02 7.15
C LEU A 887 14.36 -13.12 6.11
N ASP A 888 13.23 -13.11 5.39
CA ASP A 888 12.88 -14.17 4.44
C ASP A 888 12.58 -13.77 2.99
N GLY A 889 12.86 -12.53 2.66
CA GLY A 889 12.72 -12.01 1.31
C GLY A 889 11.27 -11.87 0.90
N ASP A 890 10.34 -11.91 1.86
CA ASP A 890 8.92 -11.64 1.70
C ASP A 890 8.59 -10.16 1.90
N GLY A 891 9.60 -9.34 2.22
CA GLY A 891 9.64 -7.88 2.20
C GLY A 891 8.72 -7.18 3.19
N TYR A 892 7.86 -7.90 3.90
CA TYR A 892 7.30 -7.38 5.15
C TYR A 892 8.41 -7.38 6.19
N SER A 893 8.31 -6.48 7.16
CA SER A 893 9.25 -6.48 8.27
C SER A 893 8.87 -7.57 9.28
N ASP A 894 9.85 -8.32 9.75
CA ASP A 894 9.68 -9.42 10.69
C ASP A 894 9.85 -8.96 12.14
N VAL A 895 9.38 -9.78 13.09
CA VAL A 895 9.50 -9.48 14.53
C VAL A 895 10.24 -10.59 15.25
N ILE A 896 11.21 -10.21 16.08
CA ILE A 896 12.06 -11.12 16.85
C ILE A 896 11.84 -10.93 18.35
N GLY A 897 11.58 -12.03 19.06
CA GLY A 897 11.41 -12.05 20.52
C GLY A 897 12.46 -12.93 21.20
N GLY A 898 13.11 -12.37 22.22
CA GLY A 898 14.05 -13.07 23.10
C GLY A 898 13.43 -13.48 24.44
N GLY A 899 13.77 -14.67 24.92
CA GLY A 899 13.27 -15.25 26.17
C GLY A 899 14.39 -15.93 26.95
N PRO A 900 15.18 -15.19 27.75
CA PRO A 900 16.46 -15.64 28.31
C PRO A 900 16.33 -16.73 29.37
N LEU A 901 15.16 -16.89 29.99
CA LEU A 901 14.95 -17.88 31.05
C LEU A 901 14.15 -19.11 30.59
N ALA A 902 13.94 -19.27 29.27
CA ALA A 902 13.38 -20.49 28.70
C ALA A 902 14.06 -21.75 29.26
N ALA A 903 13.23 -22.74 29.60
CA ALA A 903 13.71 -23.99 30.19
C ALA A 903 12.94 -25.26 29.74
N PRO A 904 12.70 -25.48 28.43
CA PRO A 904 12.06 -26.71 27.95
C PRO A 904 12.90 -27.98 28.21
N ALA A 905 14.23 -27.88 28.20
CA ALA A 905 15.14 -29.01 28.42
C ALA A 905 16.18 -28.76 29.53
N PHE A 906 16.68 -27.53 29.67
CA PHE A 906 17.70 -27.15 30.65
C PHE A 906 17.33 -25.83 31.36
N ALA A 907 17.73 -25.69 32.63
CA ALA A 907 17.43 -24.48 33.40
C ALA A 907 18.15 -23.24 32.81
N ALA A 908 17.38 -22.19 32.47
CA ALA A 908 17.87 -20.94 31.90
C ALA A 908 18.78 -21.15 30.66
N GLU A 909 18.40 -22.06 29.76
CA GLU A 909 19.05 -22.14 28.45
C GLU A 909 18.71 -20.93 27.57
N GLY A 910 17.51 -20.40 27.73
CA GLY A 910 17.00 -19.29 26.93
C GLY A 910 16.64 -19.70 25.50
N SER A 911 15.90 -18.83 24.82
CA SER A 911 15.53 -18.97 23.42
C SER A 911 15.33 -17.64 22.72
N TRP A 912 15.29 -17.71 21.40
CA TRP A 912 14.70 -16.69 20.54
C TRP A 912 13.66 -17.30 19.61
N ARG A 913 12.75 -16.47 19.12
CA ARG A 913 11.75 -16.79 18.09
C ARG A 913 11.67 -15.62 17.11
N TRP A 914 11.36 -15.91 15.85
CA TRP A 914 10.95 -14.90 14.89
C TRP A 914 9.57 -15.19 14.32
N HIS A 915 8.91 -14.14 13.87
CA HIS A 915 7.54 -14.11 13.36
C HIS A 915 7.52 -13.29 12.08
N ARG A 916 6.82 -13.81 11.07
CA ARG A 916 6.59 -13.09 9.81
C ARG A 916 5.65 -11.92 10.03
N GLY A 917 5.92 -10.78 9.40
CA GLY A 917 5.01 -9.63 9.38
C GLY A 917 3.63 -9.94 8.78
N ASN A 918 3.58 -10.84 7.79
CA ASN A 918 2.36 -11.26 7.10
C ASN A 918 1.82 -12.63 7.56
N ARG A 919 0.75 -13.14 6.91
CA ARG A 919 0.39 -14.57 7.00
C ARG A 919 1.34 -15.40 6.14
N ALA A 920 1.60 -16.64 6.59
CA ALA A 920 2.32 -17.67 5.83
C ALA A 920 1.73 -18.07 4.45
N TYR A 921 0.69 -17.37 3.98
CA TYR A 921 0.06 -17.53 2.66
C TYR A 921 0.10 -16.25 1.81
N SER A 922 0.39 -15.08 2.39
CA SER A 922 0.53 -13.83 1.66
C SER A 922 1.77 -13.87 0.77
N LEU A 923 1.72 -13.23 -0.41
CA LEU A 923 2.88 -13.13 -1.28
C LEU A 923 4.02 -12.34 -0.64
N ASN A 924 5.24 -12.81 -0.91
CA ASN A 924 6.43 -11.99 -0.84
C ASN A 924 6.24 -10.64 -1.56
N ARG A 925 6.57 -9.52 -0.91
CA ARG A 925 7.07 -8.29 -1.53
C ARG A 925 8.29 -8.68 -2.36
N ILE A 926 8.06 -8.98 -3.63
CA ILE A 926 9.14 -9.15 -4.61
C ILE A 926 9.52 -7.76 -5.20
N SER A 927 9.21 -6.68 -4.46
CA SER A 927 9.77 -5.34 -4.65
C SER A 927 11.17 -5.33 -4.06
N ARG A 928 12.21 -5.18 -4.90
CA ARG A 928 13.61 -5.22 -4.46
C ARG A 928 14.39 -4.05 -5.05
N GLN A 929 15.29 -3.51 -4.23
CA GLN A 929 16.29 -2.57 -4.69
C GLN A 929 17.39 -3.32 -5.46
N TYR A 930 17.96 -2.66 -6.47
CA TYR A 930 19.06 -3.16 -7.26
C TYR A 930 20.12 -2.07 -7.46
N GLN A 931 21.35 -2.50 -7.69
CA GLN A 931 22.36 -1.67 -8.32
C GLN A 931 21.86 -1.15 -9.68
N ALA A 932 22.53 -0.12 -10.19
CA ALA A 932 22.31 0.45 -11.52
C ALA A 932 22.52 -0.55 -12.70
N ASP A 933 22.89 -1.81 -12.43
CA ASP A 933 22.97 -2.90 -13.39
C ASP A 933 21.69 -3.77 -13.50
N LEU A 934 20.68 -3.53 -12.64
CA LEU A 934 19.40 -4.28 -12.53
C LEU A 934 19.54 -5.80 -12.25
N SER A 935 20.71 -6.25 -11.81
CA SER A 935 21.07 -7.66 -11.64
C SER A 935 21.68 -8.00 -10.29
N SER A 936 22.39 -7.05 -9.67
CA SER A 936 22.94 -7.16 -8.32
C SER A 936 21.88 -6.59 -7.35
N PRO A 937 21.15 -7.43 -6.59
CA PRO A 937 20.17 -6.95 -5.62
C PRO A 937 20.86 -6.19 -4.49
N LEU A 938 20.10 -5.34 -3.82
CA LEU A 938 20.49 -4.64 -2.62
C LEU A 938 19.39 -4.83 -1.57
N ALA A 939 19.78 -4.92 -0.30
CA ALA A 939 18.84 -4.81 0.80
C ALA A 939 18.06 -3.48 0.71
N THR A 940 16.81 -3.50 1.15
CA THR A 940 15.84 -2.39 1.08
C THR A 940 16.15 -1.20 1.97
N ASN A 941 17.34 -1.15 2.57
CA ASN A 941 17.89 -0.03 3.35
C ASN A 941 19.33 0.34 2.92
N CYS A 942 19.94 -0.36 1.97
CA CYS A 942 21.33 -0.16 1.56
C CYS A 942 21.54 1.16 0.80
N MET A 943 22.62 1.88 1.12
CA MET A 943 23.04 3.13 0.43
C MET A 943 24.18 2.95 -0.58
N ASP A 944 24.80 1.76 -0.68
CA ASP A 944 26.01 1.51 -1.49
C ASP A 944 25.75 1.38 -2.99
N PHE A 945 25.06 2.37 -3.53
CA PHE A 945 24.85 2.51 -4.96
C PHE A 945 26.17 2.78 -5.67
N SER A 946 26.56 1.87 -6.56
CA SER A 946 27.68 2.02 -7.49
C SER A 946 27.56 3.22 -8.45
N ASN A 947 26.43 3.94 -8.41
CA ASN A 947 26.12 5.10 -9.23
C ASN A 947 25.48 6.23 -8.39
N PRO A 948 25.98 7.48 -8.50
CA PRO A 948 25.44 8.62 -7.74
C PRO A 948 24.13 9.18 -8.31
N ASP A 949 23.80 8.93 -9.58
CA ASP A 949 22.69 9.58 -10.28
C ASP A 949 21.40 8.73 -10.32
N PHE A 950 21.51 7.41 -10.21
CA PHE A 950 20.37 6.48 -10.31
C PHE A 950 20.61 5.12 -9.66
N PHE A 951 19.52 4.42 -9.35
CA PHE A 951 19.49 3.05 -8.85
C PHE A 951 18.43 2.21 -9.57
N GLY A 952 18.37 0.91 -9.30
CA GLY A 952 17.35 0.02 -9.83
C GLY A 952 16.24 -0.27 -8.83
N ILE A 953 14.98 -0.28 -9.29
CA ILE A 953 13.88 -0.94 -8.59
C ILE A 953 13.39 -2.08 -9.48
N GLY A 954 13.26 -3.27 -8.91
CA GLY A 954 12.54 -4.39 -9.49
C GLY A 954 11.26 -4.67 -8.70
N HIS A 955 10.20 -5.05 -9.40
CA HIS A 955 8.97 -5.53 -8.77
C HIS A 955 8.36 -6.63 -9.65
N PHE A 956 8.05 -7.76 -9.04
CA PHE A 956 7.39 -8.88 -9.71
C PHE A 956 5.89 -8.68 -9.75
N ALA A 957 5.42 -8.36 -10.94
CA ALA A 957 4.03 -8.15 -11.25
C ALA A 957 3.39 -9.46 -11.73
N ARG A 958 2.27 -9.82 -11.11
CA ARG A 958 1.24 -10.67 -11.69
C ARG A 958 0.02 -9.82 -11.99
N SER A 959 -0.79 -10.29 -12.92
CA SER A 959 -2.10 -9.72 -13.16
C SER A 959 -3.11 -10.49 -12.30
N PRO A 960 -3.84 -9.85 -11.37
CA PRO A 960 -4.80 -10.53 -10.52
C PRO A 960 -6.03 -11.01 -11.30
N MET A 961 -6.28 -10.45 -12.49
CA MET A 961 -7.26 -10.93 -13.45
C MET A 961 -6.60 -11.08 -14.81
N HIS A 962 -6.80 -12.23 -15.48
CA HIS A 962 -6.33 -12.55 -16.85
C HIS A 962 -4.86 -12.21 -17.11
N ARG A 963 -4.41 -12.25 -18.36
CA ARG A 963 -3.01 -11.95 -18.72
C ARG A 963 -2.80 -10.47 -19.07
N SER A 964 -3.15 -9.57 -18.15
CA SER A 964 -3.09 -8.13 -18.40
C SER A 964 -1.64 -7.63 -18.47
N PRO A 965 -1.25 -6.84 -19.49
CA PRO A 965 0.04 -6.17 -19.52
C PRO A 965 0.16 -5.13 -18.39
N GLY A 966 1.27 -5.17 -17.66
CA GLY A 966 1.57 -4.26 -16.55
C GLY A 966 2.79 -3.39 -16.82
N ARG A 967 2.93 -2.29 -16.08
CA ARG A 967 4.16 -1.47 -16.02
C ARG A 967 4.32 -0.89 -14.61
N LEU A 968 5.55 -0.57 -14.23
CA LEU A 968 5.78 0.03 -12.91
C LEU A 968 5.41 1.52 -12.92
N GLN A 969 4.76 1.97 -11.85
CA GLN A 969 4.64 3.37 -11.46
C GLN A 969 5.35 3.56 -10.12
N TRP A 970 6.07 4.66 -9.93
CA TRP A 970 6.88 4.87 -8.73
C TRP A 970 6.91 6.32 -8.26
N GLU A 971 7.06 6.46 -6.95
CA GLU A 971 7.48 7.70 -6.31
C GLU A 971 8.80 7.47 -5.58
N VAL A 972 9.76 8.37 -5.79
CA VAL A 972 10.97 8.46 -4.98
C VAL A 972 11.06 9.87 -4.42
N VAL A 973 11.13 9.94 -3.10
CA VAL A 973 11.39 11.16 -2.36
C VAL A 973 12.67 10.99 -1.54
N PHE A 974 13.31 12.09 -1.17
CA PHE A 974 14.33 12.01 -0.12
C PHE A 974 13.62 11.78 1.22
N GLU A 975 14.32 11.20 2.19
CA GLU A 975 13.76 11.07 3.54
C GLU A 975 13.32 12.43 4.10
N GLY A 976 12.35 12.49 5.01
CA GLY A 976 11.82 13.78 5.48
C GLY A 976 10.79 14.48 4.60
N GLN A 977 10.86 14.25 3.30
CA GLN A 977 9.74 14.56 2.44
C GLN A 977 8.68 13.44 2.58
N PRO A 978 7.43 13.72 2.98
CA PRO A 978 6.37 12.72 2.95
C PRO A 978 6.09 12.26 1.51
N PHE A 979 5.62 11.02 1.36
CA PHE A 979 5.08 10.56 0.08
C PHE A 979 3.84 11.39 -0.28
N SER A 980 3.58 11.57 -1.58
CA SER A 980 2.49 12.43 -2.02
C SER A 980 1.11 11.80 -1.76
N GLY A 981 0.14 12.61 -1.32
CA GLY A 981 -1.23 12.18 -1.04
C GLY A 981 -1.44 11.64 0.37
N GLY A 982 -2.60 11.90 0.96
CA GLY A 982 -2.94 11.52 2.33
C GLY A 982 -4.32 10.84 2.37
N PRO A 983 -4.43 9.59 2.83
CA PRO A 983 -3.36 8.70 3.30
C PRO A 983 -2.41 8.30 2.17
N ILE A 984 -1.16 7.95 2.48
CA ILE A 984 -0.17 7.61 1.44
C ILE A 984 -0.59 6.37 0.65
N THR A 985 -1.27 5.41 1.28
CA THR A 985 -1.73 4.13 0.71
C THR A 985 -2.54 4.24 -0.59
N ASN A 986 -3.32 5.31 -0.77
CA ASN A 986 -4.25 5.44 -1.90
C ASN A 986 -3.89 6.49 -2.96
N SER A 987 -2.73 7.11 -2.81
CA SER A 987 -2.34 8.18 -3.73
C SER A 987 -2.13 7.66 -5.15
N VAL A 988 -2.67 8.38 -6.14
CA VAL A 988 -2.37 8.16 -7.57
C VAL A 988 -1.18 8.98 -8.08
N ALA A 989 -0.59 9.82 -7.23
CA ALA A 989 0.56 10.65 -7.58
C ALA A 989 1.85 9.82 -7.64
N SER A 990 2.78 10.24 -8.50
CA SER A 990 4.01 9.51 -8.78
C SER A 990 5.08 10.44 -9.38
N THR A 991 6.35 10.14 -9.12
CA THR A 991 7.48 10.84 -9.77
C THR A 991 7.85 10.27 -11.12
N GLY A 992 7.44 9.02 -11.42
CA GLY A 992 7.73 8.36 -12.69
C GLY A 992 6.89 7.11 -12.94
N MET A 993 7.00 6.61 -14.17
CA MET A 993 6.34 5.39 -14.64
C MET A 993 7.13 4.79 -15.81
N GLY A 994 7.01 3.48 -15.99
CA GLY A 994 7.61 2.74 -17.09
C GLY A 994 7.05 3.19 -18.43
N ALA A 995 7.91 3.28 -19.44
CA ALA A 995 7.53 3.73 -20.78
C ALA A 995 6.88 2.63 -21.63
N ALA A 996 7.01 1.36 -21.23
CA ALA A 996 6.54 0.20 -21.98
C ALA A 996 5.60 -0.66 -21.12
N TRP A 997 4.56 -1.19 -21.75
CA TRP A 997 3.74 -2.27 -21.19
C TRP A 997 4.49 -3.59 -21.32
N THR A 998 4.58 -4.35 -20.24
CA THR A 998 5.21 -5.68 -20.17
C THR A 998 4.11 -6.73 -20.04
N ASP A 999 4.10 -7.70 -20.94
CA ASP A 999 3.32 -8.94 -20.78
C ASP A 999 3.84 -9.67 -19.54
N LEU A 1000 3.00 -9.80 -18.52
CA LEU A 1000 3.38 -10.38 -17.22
C LEU A 1000 3.56 -11.90 -17.32
N GLY A 1001 2.93 -12.53 -18.30
CA GLY A 1001 3.08 -13.95 -18.60
C GLY A 1001 2.61 -14.90 -17.50
N VAL A 1002 2.68 -16.20 -17.83
CA VAL A 1002 2.18 -17.34 -17.05
C VAL A 1002 2.84 -17.57 -15.69
N GLY A 1003 3.94 -16.88 -15.41
CA GLY A 1003 4.62 -17.00 -14.12
C GLY A 1003 4.37 -15.82 -13.19
N GLY A 1004 3.89 -14.69 -13.72
CA GLY A 1004 4.34 -13.36 -13.29
C GLY A 1004 5.73 -13.01 -13.85
N THR A 1005 6.03 -11.71 -13.91
CA THR A 1005 7.29 -11.18 -14.45
C THR A 1005 7.85 -10.08 -13.55
N GLU A 1006 9.14 -10.17 -13.25
CA GLU A 1006 9.89 -9.07 -12.61
C GLU A 1006 10.16 -7.96 -13.62
N ILE A 1007 9.41 -6.87 -13.51
CA ILE A 1007 9.69 -5.64 -14.24
C ILE A 1007 10.79 -4.90 -13.46
N LYS A 1008 11.78 -4.35 -14.17
CA LYS A 1008 12.87 -3.58 -13.56
C LYS A 1008 13.07 -2.27 -14.29
N GLU A 1009 13.20 -1.19 -13.53
CA GLU A 1009 13.34 0.17 -14.04
C GLU A 1009 14.50 0.89 -13.34
N LEU A 1010 15.15 1.81 -14.07
CA LEU A 1010 16.18 2.70 -13.51
C LEU A 1010 15.54 4.00 -13.03
N ILE A 1011 15.81 4.32 -11.77
CA ILE A 1011 15.15 5.40 -11.05
C ILE A 1011 16.17 6.47 -10.71
N TYR A 1012 15.85 7.72 -11.08
CA TYR A 1012 16.74 8.86 -10.85
C TYR A 1012 16.69 9.29 -9.39
N LYS A 1013 17.87 9.58 -8.85
CA LYS A 1013 18.06 10.19 -7.53
C LYS A 1013 17.86 11.70 -7.59
N THR A 1014 17.31 12.29 -6.52
CA THR A 1014 17.31 13.75 -6.36
C THR A 1014 18.73 14.22 -6.04
N PRO A 1015 19.34 15.09 -6.86
CA PRO A 1015 20.74 15.50 -6.67
C PRO A 1015 20.95 16.25 -5.34
N GLY A 1016 22.01 15.90 -4.61
CA GLY A 1016 22.40 16.56 -3.36
C GLY A 1016 21.97 15.82 -2.08
N PHE A 1017 21.13 14.79 -2.20
CA PHE A 1017 20.80 13.87 -1.13
C PHE A 1017 21.57 12.55 -1.29
N ILE A 1018 21.64 11.75 -0.23
CA ILE A 1018 22.19 10.38 -0.28
C ILE A 1018 21.16 9.33 0.15
N ARG A 1019 20.20 9.72 1.02
CA ARG A 1019 19.13 8.86 1.51
C ARG A 1019 17.80 9.12 0.81
N TYR A 1020 17.04 8.04 0.59
CA TYR A 1020 15.78 8.09 -0.15
C TYR A 1020 14.75 7.10 0.40
N LYS A 1021 13.47 7.46 0.32
CA LYS A 1021 12.36 6.52 0.43
C LYS A 1021 11.62 6.41 -0.91
N TRP A 1022 11.28 5.18 -1.28
CA TRP A 1022 10.66 4.87 -2.55
C TRP A 1022 9.41 4.02 -2.36
N ARG A 1023 8.47 4.17 -3.29
CA ARG A 1023 7.33 3.27 -3.43
C ARG A 1023 7.10 2.95 -4.89
N VAL A 1024 6.66 1.72 -5.14
CA VAL A 1024 6.41 1.17 -6.48
C VAL A 1024 5.09 0.42 -6.48
N ARG A 1025 4.38 0.46 -7.61
CA ARG A 1025 3.17 -0.33 -7.85
C ARG A 1025 3.09 -0.73 -9.31
N VAL A 1026 2.21 -1.68 -9.62
CA VAL A 1026 1.84 -2.01 -11.00
C VAL A 1026 0.68 -1.13 -11.43
N GLU A 1027 0.82 -0.49 -12.59
CA GLU A 1027 -0.32 -0.02 -13.38
C GLU A 1027 -0.63 -1.10 -14.42
N TYR A 1028 -1.91 -1.48 -14.51
CA TYR A 1028 -2.44 -2.43 -15.49
C TYR A 1028 -3.11 -1.70 -16.66
N LYS A 1029 -3.14 -2.33 -17.84
CA LYS A 1029 -3.74 -1.75 -19.04
C LYS A 1029 -5.28 -1.83 -18.98
N THR A 1030 -5.93 -0.68 -18.76
CA THR A 1030 -7.39 -0.55 -18.53
C THR A 1030 -8.27 -1.26 -19.56
N THR A 1031 -7.88 -1.30 -20.83
CA THR A 1031 -8.66 -1.91 -21.93
C THR A 1031 -9.02 -3.38 -21.69
N SER A 1032 -8.20 -4.09 -20.91
CA SER A 1032 -8.37 -5.51 -20.62
C SER A 1032 -9.03 -5.75 -19.25
N LEU A 1033 -9.18 -4.74 -18.40
CA LEU A 1033 -9.67 -4.90 -17.03
C LEU A 1033 -11.20 -5.04 -17.01
N LEU A 1034 -11.69 -6.20 -16.56
CA LEU A 1034 -13.12 -6.49 -16.40
C LEU A 1034 -13.72 -5.81 -15.17
N ASP A 1035 -12.89 -5.46 -14.18
CA ASP A 1035 -13.27 -4.89 -12.88
C ASP A 1035 -13.02 -3.37 -12.76
N GLY A 1036 -12.11 -2.85 -13.58
CA GLY A 1036 -11.65 -1.47 -13.57
C GLY A 1036 -10.46 -1.18 -12.66
N GLN A 1037 -9.89 -2.17 -11.95
CA GLN A 1037 -8.81 -1.92 -10.97
C GLN A 1037 -7.47 -1.62 -11.67
N ARG A 1038 -7.27 -0.35 -12.03
CA ARG A 1038 -6.11 0.12 -12.80
C ARG A 1038 -4.76 -0.07 -12.11
N PHE A 1039 -4.72 -0.06 -10.78
CA PHE A 1039 -3.48 -0.08 -10.01
C PHE A 1039 -3.48 -1.19 -8.96
N SER A 1040 -2.32 -1.82 -8.75
CA SER A 1040 -2.05 -2.55 -7.51
C SER A 1040 -1.85 -1.57 -6.35
N ARG A 1041 -1.90 -2.06 -5.11
CA ARG A 1041 -1.37 -1.33 -3.95
C ARG A 1041 0.06 -0.84 -4.14
N TRP A 1042 0.43 0.17 -3.35
CA TRP A 1042 1.82 0.60 -3.19
C TRP A 1042 2.63 -0.41 -2.38
N PHE A 1043 3.86 -0.63 -2.81
CA PHE A 1043 4.89 -1.36 -2.09
C PHE A 1043 6.04 -0.38 -1.78
N TYR A 1044 6.45 -0.31 -0.52
CA TYR A 1044 7.40 0.69 -0.02
C TYR A 1044 8.78 0.08 0.22
N GLY A 1045 9.81 0.94 0.24
CA GLY A 1045 11.18 0.59 0.59
C GLY A 1045 12.06 1.83 0.74
N TYR A 1046 13.28 1.64 1.22
CA TYR A 1046 14.15 2.70 1.67
C TYR A 1046 15.56 2.58 1.05
N ALA A 1047 16.43 3.53 1.39
CA ALA A 1047 17.85 3.55 1.06
C ALA A 1047 18.53 4.51 2.05
N SER A 1048 18.77 4.04 3.28
CA SER A 1048 19.07 4.90 4.43
C SER A 1048 20.47 4.69 5.04
N GLY A 1049 21.05 3.49 4.91
CA GLY A 1049 22.35 3.10 5.49
C GLY A 1049 22.32 2.90 7.01
N VAL A 1050 21.32 3.49 7.66
CA VAL A 1050 20.75 3.08 8.94
C VAL A 1050 19.64 2.04 8.67
N GLY A 1051 19.10 1.41 9.72
CA GLY A 1051 17.67 1.12 9.69
C GLY A 1051 16.92 2.45 9.75
N ASP A 1052 16.35 2.85 8.61
CA ASP A 1052 15.28 3.83 8.34
C ASP A 1052 15.22 5.15 9.19
N ILE A 1053 15.57 6.37 8.69
CA ILE A 1053 15.40 7.69 9.42
C ILE A 1053 15.56 9.09 8.65
N GLY A 1054 14.67 10.15 8.71
CA GLY A 1054 14.57 11.40 7.80
C GLY A 1054 14.35 12.96 8.17
N VAL A 1055 14.28 13.90 7.14
CA VAL A 1055 14.66 15.39 6.89
C VAL A 1055 13.64 16.66 6.84
N LEU A 1056 13.90 17.90 7.39
CA LEU A 1056 13.69 19.37 6.91
C LEU A 1056 13.23 20.51 7.94
N PRO A 1057 13.79 21.79 7.97
CA PRO A 1057 12.95 23.03 8.18
C PRO A 1057 13.25 24.40 7.45
N ILE A 1058 12.30 24.91 6.62
CA ILE A 1058 11.79 26.33 6.44
C ILE A 1058 10.81 26.35 5.22
N GLU A 1059 9.63 27.00 5.30
CA GLU A 1059 8.60 26.92 4.23
C GLU A 1059 8.23 28.26 3.54
N LEU A 1060 8.71 28.45 2.30
CA LEU A 1060 8.46 29.62 1.45
C LEU A 1060 7.34 29.38 0.42
N VAL A 1061 6.22 30.12 0.53
CA VAL A 1061 5.00 29.92 -0.28
C VAL A 1061 5.06 30.63 -1.63
N ASP A 1062 5.62 31.83 -1.67
CA ASP A 1062 5.66 32.65 -2.88
C ASP A 1062 6.84 33.64 -2.82
N LEU A 1063 7.47 33.90 -3.95
CA LEU A 1063 8.50 34.92 -4.13
C LEU A 1063 8.35 35.51 -5.52
N ARG A 1064 8.25 36.84 -5.60
CA ARG A 1064 8.07 37.57 -6.86
C ARG A 1064 8.91 38.84 -6.87
N ALA A 1065 9.47 39.17 -8.02
CA ALA A 1065 10.17 40.44 -8.22
C ALA A 1065 9.69 41.11 -9.52
N TYR A 1066 9.56 42.44 -9.52
CA TYR A 1066 9.11 43.22 -10.66
C TYR A 1066 9.66 44.65 -10.65
N ALA A 1067 9.82 45.24 -11.84
CA ALA A 1067 10.26 46.62 -11.98
C ALA A 1067 9.09 47.60 -11.74
N GLN A 1068 9.30 48.62 -10.91
CA GLN A 1068 8.29 49.65 -10.63
C GLN A 1068 8.92 51.06 -10.65
N GLY A 1069 8.81 51.74 -11.80
CA GLY A 1069 9.38 53.08 -11.97
C GLY A 1069 10.92 53.03 -11.84
N PRO A 1070 11.57 53.88 -11.01
CA PRO A 1070 13.02 53.89 -10.86
C PRO A 1070 13.59 52.72 -10.03
N VAL A 1071 12.76 51.88 -9.41
CA VAL A 1071 13.18 50.80 -8.49
C VAL A 1071 12.71 49.43 -8.96
N ASN A 1072 13.20 48.36 -8.33
CA ASN A 1072 12.65 47.00 -8.42
C ASN A 1072 12.08 46.60 -7.04
N VAL A 1073 10.91 45.97 -7.03
CA VAL A 1073 10.22 45.51 -5.81
C VAL A 1073 10.32 43.99 -5.76
N ILE A 1074 10.55 43.46 -4.56
CA ILE A 1074 10.64 42.02 -4.27
C ILE A 1074 9.67 41.74 -3.13
N ASP A 1075 8.66 40.91 -3.39
CA ASP A 1075 7.60 40.51 -2.47
C ASP A 1075 7.70 39.00 -2.23
N TRP A 1076 7.53 38.54 -0.99
CA TRP A 1076 7.48 37.11 -0.67
C TRP A 1076 6.55 36.81 0.49
N VAL A 1077 6.14 35.54 0.60
CA VAL A 1077 5.24 35.04 1.65
C VAL A 1077 5.81 33.74 2.21
N THR A 1078 5.92 33.65 3.53
CA THR A 1078 6.25 32.43 4.29
C THR A 1078 4.96 31.77 4.79
N ALA A 1079 4.88 30.43 4.78
CA ALA A 1079 3.76 29.71 5.43
C ALA A 1079 4.01 29.59 6.93
N SER A 1080 5.25 29.23 7.25
CA SER A 1080 5.80 29.09 8.59
C SER A 1080 7.22 29.67 8.63
N GLU A 1081 7.62 30.12 9.81
CA GLU A 1081 8.98 30.56 10.14
C GLU A 1081 9.30 30.01 11.51
N GLN A 1082 10.42 29.30 11.64
CA GLN A 1082 10.95 28.82 12.91
C GLN A 1082 12.38 29.32 13.05
N ALA A 1083 12.77 29.76 14.25
CA ALA A 1083 14.05 30.37 14.61
C ALA A 1083 14.61 31.49 13.67
N SER A 1084 13.87 31.90 12.65
CA SER A 1084 14.36 32.75 11.56
C SER A 1084 14.79 34.16 12.03
N GLU A 1085 16.03 34.58 11.76
CA GLU A 1085 16.54 35.92 12.10
C GLU A 1085 16.09 36.96 11.07
N ARG A 1086 16.39 36.70 9.79
CA ARG A 1086 16.27 37.72 8.73
C ARG A 1086 16.38 37.17 7.32
N PHE A 1087 15.68 37.81 6.41
CA PHE A 1087 15.80 37.63 4.97
C PHE A 1087 16.67 38.75 4.37
N VAL A 1088 17.74 38.40 3.68
CA VAL A 1088 18.56 39.30 2.87
C VAL A 1088 18.21 39.08 1.41
N VAL A 1089 17.64 40.08 0.75
CA VAL A 1089 17.42 40.03 -0.69
C VAL A 1089 18.74 40.26 -1.40
N GLU A 1090 19.14 39.28 -2.20
CA GLU A 1090 20.32 39.37 -3.05
C GLU A 1090 19.95 39.55 -4.51
N ARG A 1091 20.84 40.22 -5.26
CA ARG A 1091 20.71 40.49 -6.69
C ARG A 1091 21.92 40.02 -7.47
N SER A 1092 21.71 39.37 -8.60
CA SER A 1092 22.74 39.06 -9.59
C SER A 1092 22.43 39.69 -10.95
N LEU A 1093 23.46 39.90 -11.78
CA LEU A 1093 23.35 40.31 -13.19
C LEU A 1093 23.57 39.14 -14.17
N ASP A 1094 24.14 38.03 -13.70
CA ASP A 1094 24.54 36.88 -14.52
C ASP A 1094 23.94 35.55 -14.03
N ASN A 1095 23.21 35.57 -12.92
CA ASN A 1095 22.68 34.41 -12.18
C ASN A 1095 23.74 33.55 -11.49
N PHE A 1096 24.97 34.05 -11.31
CA PHE A 1096 26.07 33.35 -10.64
C PHE A 1096 26.69 34.17 -9.51
N ALA A 1097 26.90 35.47 -9.71
CA ALA A 1097 27.43 36.37 -8.69
C ALA A 1097 26.29 37.21 -8.09
N PHE A 1098 25.82 36.83 -6.90
CA PHE A 1098 24.81 37.55 -6.14
C PHE A 1098 25.44 38.53 -5.14
N VAL A 1099 24.80 39.68 -4.94
CA VAL A 1099 25.17 40.69 -3.93
C VAL A 1099 23.94 41.15 -3.16
N PRO A 1100 24.02 41.36 -1.83
CA PRO A 1100 22.89 41.81 -1.03
C PRO A 1100 22.47 43.24 -1.42
N VAL A 1101 21.17 43.45 -1.61
CA VAL A 1101 20.56 44.74 -1.98
C VAL A 1101 19.55 45.26 -0.96
N ALA A 1102 18.92 44.39 -0.17
CA ALA A 1102 18.01 44.77 0.90
C ALA A 1102 17.96 43.70 1.99
N GLU A 1103 17.45 44.05 3.17
CA GLU A 1103 17.34 43.14 4.32
C GLU A 1103 16.04 43.40 5.08
N ARG A 1104 15.43 42.34 5.62
CA ARG A 1104 14.24 42.35 6.48
C ARG A 1104 14.44 41.38 7.63
N THR A 1105 14.25 41.84 8.85
CA THR A 1105 14.10 40.95 10.01
C THR A 1105 12.88 40.05 9.78
N ALA A 1106 13.05 38.75 10.04
CA ALA A 1106 12.00 37.75 10.00
C ALA A 1106 11.12 37.85 11.25
N ALA A 1107 10.05 37.05 11.34
CA ALA A 1107 9.15 37.03 12.49
C ALA A 1107 9.76 36.32 13.71
N GLY A 1108 10.84 35.54 13.53
CA GLY A 1108 11.38 34.63 14.52
C GLY A 1108 10.61 33.32 14.54
N GLU A 1109 9.34 33.42 14.97
CA GLU A 1109 8.42 32.28 15.11
C GLU A 1109 7.04 32.63 14.53
N SER A 1110 6.57 31.87 13.54
CA SER A 1110 5.24 32.00 12.94
C SER A 1110 4.73 30.68 12.36
N LEU A 1111 3.44 30.39 12.55
CA LEU A 1111 2.70 29.31 11.88
C LEU A 1111 1.53 29.88 11.04
N HIS A 1112 1.70 31.12 10.58
CA HIS A 1112 0.71 31.86 9.79
C HIS A 1112 1.41 32.53 8.62
N LEU A 1113 0.67 32.70 7.51
CA LEU A 1113 1.14 33.42 6.33
C LEU A 1113 1.59 34.84 6.69
N ILE A 1114 2.86 35.18 6.42
CA ILE A 1114 3.39 36.54 6.58
C ILE A 1114 3.92 37.07 5.25
N ASP A 1115 3.32 38.18 4.78
CA ASP A 1115 3.79 38.94 3.63
C ASP A 1115 4.99 39.84 3.98
N TYR A 1116 6.08 39.72 3.23
CA TYR A 1116 7.25 40.58 3.30
C TYR A 1116 7.49 41.33 1.99
N ARG A 1117 8.15 42.50 2.10
CA ARG A 1117 8.48 43.38 0.97
C ARG A 1117 9.84 44.04 1.12
N ALA A 1118 10.68 43.85 0.11
CA ALA A 1118 11.92 44.58 -0.11
C ALA A 1118 11.88 45.44 -1.39
N ILE A 1119 12.78 46.41 -1.47
CA ILE A 1119 12.94 47.30 -2.62
C ILE A 1119 14.44 47.43 -2.89
N ASP A 1120 14.83 47.20 -4.13
CA ASP A 1120 16.14 47.58 -4.64
C ASP A 1120 16.03 49.00 -5.24
N GLU A 1121 16.69 49.96 -4.60
CA GLU A 1121 16.59 51.39 -4.93
C GLU A 1121 17.48 51.84 -6.10
N ASP A 1122 18.52 51.07 -6.45
CA ASP A 1122 19.42 51.34 -7.59
C ASP A 1122 19.60 50.07 -8.46
N PRO A 1123 18.51 49.57 -9.08
CA PRO A 1123 18.54 48.39 -9.93
C PRO A 1123 19.21 48.69 -11.29
N PRO A 1124 20.20 47.89 -11.71
CA PRO A 1124 20.87 48.08 -12.99
C PRO A 1124 19.93 47.88 -14.18
N LEU A 1125 20.25 48.57 -15.27
CA LEU A 1125 19.57 48.38 -16.56
C LEU A 1125 20.06 47.08 -17.21
N GLY A 1126 19.13 46.26 -17.70
CA GLY A 1126 19.38 44.91 -18.19
C GLY A 1126 18.53 43.87 -17.47
N LEU A 1127 18.90 42.60 -17.61
CA LEU A 1127 18.32 41.49 -16.86
C LEU A 1127 18.96 41.47 -15.46
N ALA A 1128 18.14 41.40 -14.41
CA ALA A 1128 18.58 41.25 -13.03
C ALA A 1128 17.83 40.08 -12.38
N PHE A 1129 18.57 39.27 -11.64
CA PHE A 1129 18.09 38.09 -10.92
C PHE A 1129 18.03 38.42 -9.44
N TYR A 1130 16.99 38.00 -8.72
CA TYR A 1130 16.83 38.22 -7.28
C TYR A 1130 16.49 36.92 -6.56
N ARG A 1131 17.03 36.76 -5.35
CA ARG A 1131 16.70 35.65 -4.44
C ARG A 1131 16.74 36.16 -3.00
N LEU A 1132 16.21 35.38 -2.07
CA LEU A 1132 16.40 35.58 -0.64
C LEU A 1132 17.56 34.71 -0.18
N ALA A 1133 18.47 35.26 0.61
CA ALA A 1133 19.31 34.52 1.54
C ALA A 1133 18.60 34.60 2.90
N MET A 1134 18.13 33.47 3.41
CA MET A 1134 17.25 33.34 4.56
C MET A 1134 18.12 32.89 5.74
N PHE A 1135 18.28 33.72 6.76
CA PHE A 1135 19.18 33.50 7.89
C PHE A 1135 18.39 33.14 9.14
N ASP A 1136 18.86 32.13 9.87
CA ASP A 1136 18.39 31.76 11.19
C ASP A 1136 19.09 32.58 12.31
N GLN A 1137 18.51 32.59 13.51
CA GLN A 1137 19.11 33.18 14.72
C GLN A 1137 20.38 32.44 15.19
N ASP A 1138 20.61 31.20 14.77
CA ASP A 1138 21.87 30.49 15.00
C ASP A 1138 23.00 30.91 14.03
N GLY A 1139 22.65 31.56 12.91
CA GLY A 1139 23.57 32.05 11.89
C GLY A 1139 23.74 31.15 10.66
N THR A 1140 23.02 30.04 10.57
CA THR A 1140 22.84 29.26 9.33
C THR A 1140 22.08 30.07 8.27
N MET A 1141 22.20 29.67 7.00
CA MET A 1141 21.59 30.41 5.89
C MET A 1141 21.33 29.57 4.65
N GLU A 1142 20.10 29.64 4.16
CA GLU A 1142 19.63 28.99 2.92
C GLU A 1142 19.30 30.03 1.84
N HIS A 1143 19.15 29.61 0.57
CA HIS A 1143 18.78 30.51 -0.53
C HIS A 1143 17.51 30.07 -1.23
N SER A 1144 16.55 30.98 -1.38
CA SER A 1144 15.35 30.75 -2.18
C SER A 1144 15.66 30.48 -3.66
N PRO A 1145 14.71 29.89 -4.41
CA PRO A 1145 14.70 29.97 -5.86
C PRO A 1145 14.85 31.41 -6.36
N THR A 1146 15.42 31.56 -7.56
CA THR A 1146 15.74 32.87 -8.12
C THR A 1146 14.66 33.37 -9.08
N VAL A 1147 14.18 34.60 -8.85
CA VAL A 1147 13.21 35.30 -9.69
C VAL A 1147 13.87 36.36 -10.57
N THR A 1148 13.37 36.55 -11.79
CA THR A 1148 14.03 37.38 -12.81
C THR A 1148 13.24 38.66 -13.11
N VAL A 1149 13.93 39.80 -13.16
CA VAL A 1149 13.38 41.12 -13.54
C VAL A 1149 14.18 41.72 -14.68
N LEU A 1150 13.52 41.96 -15.83
CA LEU A 1150 14.12 42.68 -16.96
C LEU A 1150 13.81 44.18 -16.87
N ARG A 1151 14.83 45.03 -17.03
CA ARG A 1151 14.75 46.48 -16.90
C ARG A 1151 15.42 47.18 -18.09
N SER A 1152 14.68 47.46 -19.17
CA SER A 1152 15.27 48.02 -20.40
C SER A 1152 15.69 49.49 -20.25
N SER A 1153 16.79 49.88 -20.90
CA SER A 1153 17.37 51.23 -20.77
C SER A 1153 16.61 52.33 -21.54
N ASP A 1154 15.88 51.95 -22.58
CA ASP A 1154 15.33 52.88 -23.59
C ASP A 1154 13.90 52.51 -24.01
N GLY A 1155 13.08 51.99 -23.09
CA GLY A 1155 11.66 51.69 -23.37
C GLY A 1155 11.46 50.62 -24.45
N ILE A 1156 12.36 49.63 -24.48
CA ILE A 1156 12.21 48.45 -25.31
C ILE A 1156 11.21 47.53 -24.59
N GLU A 1157 10.01 47.43 -25.15
CA GLU A 1157 8.98 46.44 -24.80
C GLU A 1157 9.51 45.02 -25.11
N PRO A 1158 9.20 44.01 -24.28
CA PRO A 1158 9.59 42.63 -24.55
C PRO A 1158 8.95 42.09 -25.85
N LEU A 1159 9.60 41.10 -26.46
CA LEU A 1159 9.15 40.47 -27.71
C LEU A 1159 7.83 39.70 -27.57
N GLU A 1160 6.71 40.39 -27.77
CA GLU A 1160 5.39 39.75 -27.79
C GLU A 1160 5.08 39.11 -29.15
N LEU A 1161 4.65 37.85 -29.10
CA LEU A 1161 4.31 37.02 -30.25
C LEU A 1161 2.82 36.67 -30.16
N PHE A 1162 1.98 37.26 -31.00
CA PHE A 1162 0.51 37.10 -30.92
C PHE A 1162 -0.17 36.99 -32.30
N PRO A 1163 -1.16 36.10 -32.48
CA PRO A 1163 -1.51 35.00 -31.58
C PRO A 1163 -0.40 33.94 -31.54
N ASN A 1164 -0.27 33.28 -30.40
CA ASN A 1164 0.68 32.20 -30.16
C ASN A 1164 0.08 31.30 -29.05
N PRO A 1165 -0.44 30.10 -29.36
CA PRO A 1165 -0.37 29.39 -30.65
C PRO A 1165 -1.10 30.06 -31.84
N THR A 1166 -0.80 29.63 -33.07
CA THR A 1166 -1.45 30.14 -34.31
C THR A 1166 -1.48 29.13 -35.46
N ASP A 1167 -2.52 29.23 -36.31
CA ASP A 1167 -2.75 28.34 -37.46
C ASP A 1167 -2.14 28.84 -38.78
N LEU A 1168 -1.88 30.14 -38.94
CA LEU A 1168 -1.53 30.73 -40.25
C LEU A 1168 -0.57 31.92 -40.19
N ASN A 1169 -0.76 32.85 -39.27
CA ASN A 1169 0.05 34.06 -39.17
C ASN A 1169 0.32 34.43 -37.71
N ALA A 1170 1.52 34.93 -37.42
CA ALA A 1170 1.85 35.55 -36.14
C ALA A 1170 2.25 37.01 -36.34
N ARG A 1171 2.08 37.83 -35.31
CA ARG A 1171 2.64 39.18 -35.24
C ARG A 1171 3.71 39.23 -34.17
N LEU A 1172 4.86 39.77 -34.57
CA LEU A 1172 5.98 40.04 -33.70
C LEU A 1172 5.94 41.52 -33.33
N VAL A 1173 5.66 41.84 -32.07
CA VAL A 1173 5.58 43.20 -31.51
C VAL A 1173 6.87 43.46 -30.70
N GLY A 1174 7.29 44.72 -30.60
CA GLY A 1174 8.52 45.11 -29.88
C GLY A 1174 9.79 45.17 -30.74
N VAL A 1175 9.72 44.96 -32.06
CA VAL A 1175 10.91 44.96 -32.92
C VAL A 1175 11.53 46.36 -33.03
N THR A 1176 12.75 46.53 -32.52
CA THR A 1176 13.46 47.81 -32.48
C THR A 1176 14.25 48.11 -33.75
N GLU A 1177 14.60 49.38 -33.95
CA GLU A 1177 15.45 49.86 -35.04
C GLU A 1177 16.89 49.30 -35.05
N HIS A 1178 17.26 48.45 -34.09
CA HIS A 1178 18.56 47.78 -34.01
C HIS A 1178 18.54 46.36 -34.61
N VAL A 1179 17.35 45.78 -34.80
CA VAL A 1179 17.16 44.45 -35.39
C VAL A 1179 17.41 44.49 -36.89
N ARG A 1180 18.14 43.50 -37.41
CA ARG A 1180 18.58 43.43 -38.82
C ARG A 1180 18.33 42.08 -39.47
N VAL A 1181 18.23 41.01 -38.69
CA VAL A 1181 17.88 39.67 -39.16
C VAL A 1181 16.87 39.06 -38.21
N LEU A 1182 15.85 38.41 -38.77
CA LEU A 1182 14.92 37.54 -38.05
C LEU A 1182 15.11 36.11 -38.59
N GLU A 1183 15.28 35.16 -37.68
CA GLU A 1183 15.33 33.73 -37.97
C GLU A 1183 14.18 33.00 -37.28
N ILE A 1184 13.68 31.95 -37.91
CA ILE A 1184 12.78 30.96 -37.31
C ILE A 1184 13.51 29.62 -37.38
N LEU A 1185 13.63 28.96 -36.24
CA LEU A 1185 14.36 27.71 -36.04
C LEU A 1185 13.39 26.58 -35.70
N ASP A 1186 13.65 25.36 -36.15
CA ASP A 1186 12.92 24.17 -35.71
C ASP A 1186 13.37 23.70 -34.31
N ALA A 1187 12.68 22.69 -33.76
CA ALA A 1187 12.99 22.10 -32.45
C ALA A 1187 14.40 21.48 -32.33
N LEU A 1188 15.11 21.27 -33.46
CA LEU A 1188 16.51 20.81 -33.50
C LEU A 1188 17.50 21.97 -33.70
N GLY A 1189 17.04 23.22 -33.61
CA GLY A 1189 17.85 24.43 -33.73
C GLY A 1189 18.28 24.78 -35.17
N ARG A 1190 17.62 24.21 -36.20
CA ARG A 1190 17.98 24.45 -37.61
C ARG A 1190 17.12 25.59 -38.17
N PRO A 1191 17.70 26.59 -38.87
CA PRO A 1191 16.93 27.71 -39.40
C PRO A 1191 16.04 27.28 -40.56
N VAL A 1192 14.73 27.26 -40.34
CA VAL A 1192 13.71 26.99 -41.37
C VAL A 1192 13.35 28.25 -42.16
N ARG A 1193 13.58 29.44 -41.59
CA ARG A 1193 13.43 30.72 -42.29
C ARG A 1193 14.40 31.78 -41.76
N VAL A 1194 14.90 32.63 -42.67
CA VAL A 1194 15.74 33.80 -42.37
C VAL A 1194 15.21 34.98 -43.18
N ARG A 1195 15.09 36.17 -42.57
CA ARG A 1195 14.58 37.40 -43.18
C ARG A 1195 15.41 38.60 -42.72
N ASP A 1196 16.02 39.31 -43.66
CA ASP A 1196 16.63 40.61 -43.39
C ASP A 1196 15.56 41.67 -43.09
N ILE A 1197 15.85 42.55 -42.13
CA ILE A 1197 14.98 43.63 -41.67
C ILE A 1197 15.63 44.98 -42.03
N PRO A 1198 14.93 45.89 -42.73
CA PRO A 1198 15.46 47.19 -43.12
C PRO A 1198 15.88 48.05 -41.92
N ILE A 1199 16.90 48.89 -42.13
CA ILE A 1199 17.54 49.71 -41.08
C ILE A 1199 16.55 50.65 -40.36
N GLU A 1200 15.48 51.09 -41.03
CA GLU A 1200 14.48 52.04 -40.52
C GLU A 1200 13.21 51.35 -39.98
N HIS A 1201 13.22 50.02 -39.77
CA HIS A 1201 12.03 49.30 -39.28
C HIS A 1201 11.94 49.36 -37.74
N SER A 1202 10.86 49.96 -37.23
CA SER A 1202 10.52 49.96 -35.80
C SER A 1202 9.03 49.62 -35.61
N GLY A 1203 8.72 48.67 -34.74
CA GLY A 1203 7.35 48.29 -34.37
C GLY A 1203 7.03 46.83 -34.65
N VAL A 1204 5.98 46.58 -35.44
CA VAL A 1204 5.43 45.22 -35.65
C VAL A 1204 5.98 44.58 -36.93
N ILE A 1205 6.22 43.27 -36.91
CA ILE A 1205 6.46 42.44 -38.09
C ILE A 1205 5.37 41.38 -38.21
N ASP A 1206 4.64 41.39 -39.33
CA ASP A 1206 3.79 40.27 -39.74
C ASP A 1206 4.66 39.09 -40.23
N LEU A 1207 4.37 37.90 -39.68
CA LEU A 1207 4.93 36.61 -40.04
C LEU A 1207 3.84 35.74 -40.66
N ASP A 1208 3.93 35.52 -41.97
CA ASP A 1208 3.17 34.46 -42.66
C ASP A 1208 3.83 33.12 -42.32
N LEU A 1209 3.07 32.18 -41.79
CA LEU A 1209 3.53 30.85 -41.36
C LEU A 1209 2.81 29.73 -42.12
N SER A 1210 2.21 30.05 -43.28
CA SER A 1210 1.41 29.10 -44.07
C SER A 1210 2.21 27.98 -44.74
N ASP A 1211 3.53 28.13 -44.85
CA ASP A 1211 4.46 27.15 -45.41
C ASP A 1211 5.23 26.32 -44.35
N LEU A 1212 5.01 26.60 -43.05
CA LEU A 1212 5.54 25.79 -41.95
C LEU A 1212 4.49 24.77 -41.48
N GLY A 1213 4.92 23.53 -41.22
CA GLY A 1213 4.08 22.49 -40.64
C GLY A 1213 3.82 22.71 -39.15
N ALA A 1214 2.80 22.05 -38.60
CA ALA A 1214 2.49 22.04 -37.17
C ALA A 1214 3.73 21.66 -36.32
N GLY A 1215 3.91 22.33 -35.18
CA GLY A 1215 5.05 22.09 -34.28
C GLY A 1215 5.53 23.32 -33.51
N ARG A 1216 6.56 23.10 -32.67
CA ARG A 1216 7.22 24.16 -31.88
C ARG A 1216 8.43 24.70 -32.63
N TYR A 1217 8.51 26.02 -32.73
CA TYR A 1217 9.58 26.78 -33.38
C TYR A 1217 10.15 27.83 -32.41
N LEU A 1218 11.36 28.31 -32.68
CA LEU A 1218 11.98 29.42 -31.97
C LEU A 1218 12.22 30.59 -32.93
N VAL A 1219 11.63 31.76 -32.64
CA VAL A 1219 11.92 33.01 -33.36
C VAL A 1219 13.11 33.67 -32.68
N MET A 1220 14.07 34.15 -33.48
CA MET A 1220 15.32 34.75 -33.02
C MET A 1220 15.60 36.04 -33.78
N LEU A 1221 15.86 37.13 -33.05
CA LEU A 1221 16.21 38.43 -33.61
C LEU A 1221 17.70 38.71 -33.43
N LYS A 1222 18.34 39.22 -34.48
CA LYS A 1222 19.79 39.53 -34.50
C LYS A 1222 20.06 40.92 -35.07
N ASP A 1223 21.19 41.50 -34.67
CA ASP A 1223 21.70 42.77 -35.19
C ASP A 1223 22.51 42.58 -36.49
N ALA A 1224 23.13 43.66 -37.00
CA ALA A 1224 23.95 43.64 -38.23
C ALA A 1224 25.25 42.83 -38.10
N SER A 1225 25.69 42.52 -36.86
CA SER A 1225 26.86 41.69 -36.59
C SER A 1225 26.53 40.20 -36.47
N GLY A 1226 25.24 39.85 -36.46
CA GLY A 1226 24.75 38.49 -36.19
C GLY A 1226 24.60 38.19 -34.70
N THR A 1227 24.77 39.19 -33.82
CA THR A 1227 24.57 39.04 -32.37
C THR A 1227 23.08 38.92 -32.09
N VAL A 1228 22.68 37.91 -31.31
CA VAL A 1228 21.28 37.71 -30.89
C VAL A 1228 20.88 38.83 -29.94
N LEU A 1229 19.82 39.55 -30.30
CA LEU A 1229 19.20 40.59 -29.48
C LEU A 1229 18.09 40.01 -28.61
N GLU A 1230 17.26 39.11 -29.17
CA GLU A 1230 16.12 38.54 -28.46
C GLU A 1230 15.66 37.21 -29.09
N ARG A 1231 14.89 36.42 -28.34
CA ARG A 1231 14.32 35.13 -28.78
C ARG A 1231 12.97 34.87 -28.12
N GLY A 1232 12.03 34.25 -28.84
CA GLY A 1232 10.70 33.91 -28.33
C GLY A 1232 10.17 32.60 -28.93
N PRO A 1233 9.48 31.76 -28.13
CA PRO A 1233 8.87 30.53 -28.63
C PRO A 1233 7.66 30.84 -29.54
N LEU A 1234 7.44 30.02 -30.56
CA LEU A 1234 6.32 30.08 -31.48
C LEU A 1234 5.72 28.68 -31.64
N VAL A 1235 4.44 28.54 -31.31
CA VAL A 1235 3.67 27.30 -31.48
C VAL A 1235 2.79 27.43 -32.71
N LYS A 1236 3.03 26.57 -33.69
CA LYS A 1236 2.20 26.39 -34.87
C LYS A 1236 1.28 25.20 -34.62
N LEU A 1237 -0.04 25.42 -34.67
CA LEU A 1237 -1.04 24.36 -34.65
C LEU A 1237 -1.12 23.68 -36.04
#